data_AF-A0A321LKG7-F1
#
_entry.id   AF-A0A321LKG7-F1
#
_cell.length_a   1.000
_cell.length_b   1.000
_cell.length_c   1.000
_cell.angle_alpha   90.00
_cell.angle_beta   90.00
_cell.angle_gamma   90.00
#
_symmetry.space_group_name_H-M   'P 1'
#
loop_
_entity.id
_entity.type
_entity.pdbx_description
1 polymer ?
#
loop_
_entity_poly.entity_id
_entity_poly.type
_entity_poly.pdbx_seq_one_letter_code
_entity_poly.pdbx_strand_id
1 'polypeptide(L)'
;MKEELLNLLGSDALDVFNAARRLAYMRGGVVSPLHLVNAGLEFLLTLSSKRPQELQTEAFRRLFTTINSKLAQIYPSSPEAILVPRETQDLIADASRLARSSGQRLASAAHLFSAAFDAVERSLPQADLPLAELNDIAMQWINASGDRADTGSITSVSGPLRSAAIEAFCKEVVPARRETYSHQIVGREREITALVEILCRKLKSNPLLIGRPGVGKTVLVTALADTISKGLVPERLKDKRIVEVSRINLLAEAKYSGEVEDRLKRLFDDVSRAGNIILFFDELHTLFGAGGPAGTGDVANLIKSALSSGEITCIGATTLAEYFKYVARDEALARRFTTISVQEPSAKETARILIETRDSFESFHRVTISDDVVLQVVETAGRYLHSRAFPDKAFDLLDRVLVKSALSGLRSVNREVIDRTVSEMTGLPLEILDSNPAERLDGLEAFLEAAVPGQNQAAREITRVIRIAKLGLDVHPERPDGVFLFIGPEGVGKVEMAAALASYLFGSSEKMIEFDMSQFSESSSLSRLIGAEPGYVGYGDRSGLLSRALQDHPHSLLLLKNIDLANVTVQQFLADAFERGSFTDACGSDLSLSNATVIMTISSVGGNHPQIGFLASSNNHAALSGRIIEPLSARVDEAIEFCPLDQDAIYRTISLRLERLRVRLEAAQCVTVSMHADLIPALAERLKRETNCLAGLDRLLQDLIILPFSRLPRQQITGSKSHIVIKPDLSGVRIEIAGGCEVNDGVQR
;
A
#
# COMPACT_ATOMS: atom_id res chain seq x y z
N MET A 1 -33.58 7.67 -30.51
CA MET A 1 -33.77 6.48 -29.64
C MET A 1 -33.36 6.89 -28.24
N LYS A 2 -34.09 6.51 -27.19
CA LYS A 2 -33.65 6.78 -25.81
C LYS A 2 -32.53 5.80 -25.44
N GLU A 3 -31.37 6.28 -25.00
CA GLU A 3 -30.23 5.43 -24.58
C GLU A 3 -30.63 4.40 -23.49
N GLU A 4 -31.62 4.76 -22.68
CA GLU A 4 -32.22 3.90 -21.65
C GLU A 4 -32.77 2.56 -22.18
N LEU A 5 -33.23 2.50 -23.44
CA LEU A 5 -33.76 1.25 -24.02
C LEU A 5 -32.64 0.26 -24.37
N LEU A 6 -31.46 0.75 -24.77
CA LEU A 6 -30.33 -0.12 -25.10
C LEU A 6 -29.73 -0.79 -23.86
N ASN A 7 -29.88 -0.15 -22.69
CA ASN A 7 -29.48 -0.72 -21.39
C ASN A 7 -30.32 -1.94 -20.98
N LEU A 8 -31.41 -2.24 -21.68
CA LEU A 8 -32.23 -3.44 -21.46
C LEU A 8 -31.67 -4.68 -22.17
N LEU A 9 -30.72 -4.51 -23.10
CA LEU A 9 -30.12 -5.57 -23.90
C LEU A 9 -28.80 -6.04 -23.27
N GLY A 10 -28.57 -7.36 -23.26
CA GLY A 10 -27.26 -7.94 -22.97
C GLY A 10 -26.28 -7.75 -24.14
N SER A 11 -24.99 -8.05 -23.93
CA SER A 11 -23.92 -7.90 -24.95
C SER A 11 -24.30 -8.54 -26.29
N ASP A 12 -24.80 -9.77 -26.24
CA ASP A 12 -25.11 -10.56 -27.43
C ASP A 12 -26.30 -9.98 -28.20
N ALA A 13 -27.30 -9.45 -27.48
CA ALA A 13 -28.46 -8.80 -28.10
C ALA A 13 -28.10 -7.43 -28.70
N LEU A 14 -27.18 -6.71 -28.05
CA LEU A 14 -26.67 -5.45 -28.54
C LEU A 14 -25.87 -5.65 -29.84
N ASP A 15 -25.11 -6.73 -29.94
CA ASP A 15 -24.40 -7.12 -31.17
C ASP A 15 -25.37 -7.42 -32.32
N VAL A 16 -26.43 -8.18 -32.07
CA VAL A 16 -27.51 -8.43 -33.05
C VAL A 16 -28.18 -7.11 -33.47
N PHE A 17 -28.50 -6.24 -32.52
CA PHE A 17 -29.10 -4.93 -32.81
C PHE A 17 -28.17 -4.04 -33.66
N ASN A 18 -26.87 -4.01 -33.35
CA ASN A 18 -25.89 -3.26 -34.12
C ASN A 18 -25.62 -3.86 -35.50
N ALA A 19 -25.70 -5.19 -35.66
CA ALA A 19 -25.69 -5.84 -36.96
C ALA A 19 -26.93 -5.45 -37.79
N ALA A 20 -28.13 -5.42 -37.18
CA ALA A 20 -29.34 -4.94 -37.84
C ALA A 20 -29.24 -3.47 -38.27
N ARG A 21 -28.61 -2.60 -37.46
CA ARG A 21 -28.31 -1.20 -37.82
C ARG A 21 -27.38 -1.10 -39.02
N ARG A 22 -26.33 -1.94 -39.09
CA ARG A 22 -25.42 -2.00 -40.23
C ARG A 22 -26.13 -2.45 -41.50
N LEU A 23 -27.00 -3.45 -41.40
CA LEU A 23 -27.82 -3.92 -42.51
C LEU A 23 -28.79 -2.82 -42.99
N ALA A 24 -29.46 -2.13 -42.08
CA ALA A 24 -30.34 -1.02 -42.39
C ALA A 24 -29.57 0.14 -43.05
N TYR A 25 -28.35 0.46 -42.59
CA TYR A 25 -27.52 1.49 -43.22
C TYR A 25 -27.26 1.21 -44.70
N MET A 26 -27.01 -0.07 -45.04
CA MET A 26 -26.79 -0.49 -46.42
C MET A 26 -28.10 -0.57 -47.26
N ARG A 27 -29.27 -0.55 -46.60
CA ARG A 27 -30.59 -0.81 -47.21
C ARG A 27 -31.70 0.01 -46.55
N GLY A 28 -31.94 1.25 -47.02
CA GLY A 28 -33.09 2.08 -46.62
C GLY A 28 -32.96 2.90 -45.35
N GLY A 29 -31.93 2.68 -44.54
CA GLY A 29 -31.62 3.38 -43.29
C GLY A 29 -32.68 3.30 -42.20
N VAL A 30 -33.65 2.39 -42.30
CA VAL A 30 -34.65 2.17 -41.27
C VAL A 30 -34.46 0.78 -40.68
N VAL A 31 -34.16 0.70 -39.38
CA VAL A 31 -34.10 -0.60 -38.69
C VAL A 31 -35.53 -1.09 -38.54
N SER A 32 -35.85 -2.22 -39.15
CA SER A 32 -37.20 -2.83 -39.11
C SER A 32 -37.13 -4.23 -38.46
N PRO A 33 -38.27 -4.84 -38.09
CA PRO A 33 -38.30 -6.19 -37.52
C PRO A 33 -37.58 -7.22 -38.41
N LEU A 34 -37.69 -7.10 -39.73
CA LEU A 34 -36.98 -7.97 -40.70
C LEU A 34 -35.45 -7.83 -40.63
N HIS A 35 -34.93 -6.63 -40.33
CA HIS A 35 -33.49 -6.44 -40.15
C HIS A 35 -32.99 -7.12 -38.87
N LEU A 36 -33.78 -7.13 -37.80
CA LEU A 36 -33.45 -7.83 -36.56
C LEU A 36 -33.49 -9.36 -36.72
N VAL A 37 -34.49 -9.88 -37.44
CA VAL A 37 -34.55 -11.31 -37.78
C VAL A 37 -33.37 -11.71 -38.65
N ASN A 38 -33.03 -10.93 -39.68
CA ASN A 38 -31.87 -11.23 -40.54
C ASN A 38 -30.55 -11.21 -39.76
N ALA A 39 -30.35 -10.19 -38.91
CA ALA A 39 -29.17 -10.09 -38.05
C ALA A 39 -29.09 -11.23 -37.02
N GLY A 40 -30.22 -11.67 -36.47
CA GLY A 40 -30.28 -12.82 -35.56
C GLY A 40 -29.95 -14.14 -36.25
N LEU A 41 -30.41 -14.35 -37.50
CA LEU A 41 -30.03 -15.51 -38.31
C LEU A 41 -28.54 -15.51 -38.68
N GLU A 42 -27.96 -14.34 -38.99
CA GLU A 42 -26.52 -14.21 -39.22
C GLU A 42 -25.72 -14.50 -37.94
N PHE A 43 -26.18 -13.98 -36.81
CA PHE A 43 -25.58 -14.24 -35.51
C PHE A 43 -25.62 -15.74 -35.15
N LEU A 44 -26.73 -16.41 -35.46
CA LEU A 44 -26.87 -17.87 -35.33
C LEU A 44 -25.80 -18.63 -36.12
N LEU A 45 -25.54 -18.25 -37.38
CA LEU A 45 -24.46 -18.85 -38.18
C LEU A 45 -23.08 -18.63 -37.56
N THR A 46 -22.85 -17.48 -36.92
CA THR A 46 -21.57 -17.20 -36.25
C THR A 46 -21.38 -18.00 -34.95
N LEU A 47 -22.46 -18.38 -34.28
CA LEU A 47 -22.42 -19.19 -33.05
C LEU A 47 -22.23 -20.69 -33.33
N SER A 48 -22.70 -21.20 -34.48
CA SER A 48 -22.58 -22.62 -34.86
C SER A 48 -21.17 -22.97 -35.37
N SER A 49 -20.16 -22.92 -34.51
CA SER A 49 -18.78 -23.34 -34.81
C SER A 49 -18.56 -24.87 -34.74
N LYS A 50 -19.61 -25.65 -34.43
CA LYS A 50 -19.64 -27.13 -34.54
C LYS A 50 -20.77 -27.55 -35.49
N ARG A 51 -20.40 -28.25 -36.57
CA ARG A 51 -21.22 -28.86 -37.63
C ARG A 51 -21.95 -27.88 -38.59
N PRO A 52 -21.25 -27.37 -39.63
CA PRO A 52 -21.89 -26.75 -40.79
C PRO A 52 -22.80 -27.70 -41.58
N GLN A 53 -22.78 -29.02 -41.32
CA GLN A 53 -23.53 -30.01 -42.11
C GLN A 53 -24.92 -30.35 -41.56
N GLU A 54 -25.24 -30.03 -40.30
CA GLU A 54 -26.57 -30.33 -39.71
C GLU A 54 -27.52 -29.11 -39.69
N LEU A 55 -26.98 -27.88 -39.62
CA LEU A 55 -27.75 -26.63 -39.72
C LEU A 55 -27.77 -26.04 -41.15
N GLN A 56 -27.06 -26.64 -42.11
CA GLN A 56 -27.27 -26.38 -43.55
C GLN A 56 -28.47 -27.18 -44.06
N THR A 57 -29.60 -27.06 -43.38
CA THR A 57 -30.87 -27.43 -43.99
C THR A 57 -31.07 -26.48 -45.18
N GLU A 58 -31.36 -27.03 -46.35
CA GLU A 58 -31.79 -26.30 -47.55
C GLU A 58 -32.79 -25.16 -47.20
N ALA A 59 -33.64 -25.41 -46.20
CA ALA A 59 -34.53 -24.46 -45.53
C ALA A 59 -33.86 -23.17 -45.04
N PHE A 60 -32.74 -23.23 -44.30
CA PHE A 60 -32.06 -22.05 -43.76
C PHE A 60 -31.54 -21.14 -44.87
N ARG A 61 -30.91 -21.72 -45.91
CA ARG A 61 -30.44 -20.96 -47.08
C ARG A 61 -31.60 -20.32 -47.83
N ARG A 62 -32.71 -21.03 -48.02
CA ARG A 62 -33.93 -20.50 -48.64
C ARG A 62 -34.54 -19.36 -47.83
N LEU A 63 -34.56 -19.48 -46.51
CA LEU A 63 -35.04 -18.44 -45.61
C LEU A 63 -34.20 -17.18 -45.66
N PHE A 64 -32.88 -17.33 -45.54
CA PHE A 64 -31.96 -16.21 -45.59
C PHE A 64 -31.99 -15.50 -46.94
N THR A 65 -32.09 -16.23 -48.06
CA THR A 65 -32.20 -15.60 -49.40
C THR A 65 -33.55 -14.91 -49.59
N THR A 66 -34.64 -15.46 -49.07
CA THR A 66 -36.00 -14.88 -49.15
C THR A 66 -36.12 -13.61 -48.31
N ILE A 67 -35.56 -13.59 -47.10
CA ILE A 67 -35.54 -12.39 -46.25
C ILE A 67 -34.67 -11.31 -46.89
N ASN A 68 -33.51 -11.68 -47.43
CA ASN A 68 -32.63 -10.72 -48.11
C ASN A 68 -33.25 -10.14 -49.39
N SER A 69 -33.95 -10.94 -50.20
CA SER A 69 -34.62 -10.45 -51.41
C SER A 69 -35.77 -9.50 -51.08
N LYS A 70 -36.54 -9.80 -50.02
CA LYS A 70 -37.59 -8.89 -49.52
C LYS A 70 -37.04 -7.60 -48.95
N LEU A 71 -35.96 -7.65 -48.17
CA LEU A 71 -35.27 -6.45 -47.69
C LEU A 71 -34.79 -5.57 -48.85
N ALA A 72 -34.29 -6.18 -49.93
CA ALA A 72 -33.87 -5.46 -51.13
C ALA A 72 -35.05 -4.84 -51.92
N GLN A 73 -36.22 -5.46 -51.91
CA GLN A 73 -37.43 -4.92 -52.55
C GLN A 73 -38.07 -3.77 -51.76
N ILE A 74 -38.11 -3.87 -50.43
CA ILE A 74 -38.80 -2.90 -49.57
C ILE A 74 -37.94 -1.65 -49.32
N TYR A 75 -36.60 -1.80 -49.30
CA TYR A 75 -35.66 -0.74 -48.93
C TYR A 75 -34.51 -0.57 -49.95
N PRO A 76 -34.78 -0.04 -51.16
CA PRO A 76 -33.83 -0.06 -52.28
C PRO A 76 -32.76 1.06 -52.29
N SER A 77 -32.76 2.02 -51.35
CA SER A 77 -31.87 3.21 -51.41
C SER A 77 -31.13 3.47 -50.09
N SER A 78 -29.88 3.96 -50.14
CA SER A 78 -29.08 4.30 -48.94
C SER A 78 -29.32 5.75 -48.49
N PRO A 79 -29.87 6.03 -47.28
CA PRO A 79 -30.08 7.39 -46.81
C PRO A 79 -28.92 7.90 -45.93
N GLU A 80 -28.92 9.21 -45.66
CA GLU A 80 -27.89 9.92 -44.89
C GLU A 80 -27.91 9.63 -43.37
N ALA A 81 -28.99 9.04 -42.82
CA ALA A 81 -29.11 8.76 -41.39
C ALA A 81 -29.92 7.48 -41.09
N ILE A 82 -29.57 6.80 -39.98
CA ILE A 82 -30.26 5.59 -39.51
C ILE A 82 -31.42 5.95 -38.57
N LEU A 83 -32.64 5.62 -38.97
CA LEU A 83 -33.85 5.76 -38.16
C LEU A 83 -34.19 4.42 -37.49
N VAL A 84 -34.56 4.49 -36.20
CA VAL A 84 -35.14 3.35 -35.46
C VAL A 84 -36.57 3.70 -35.09
N PRO A 85 -37.58 3.18 -35.82
CA PRO A 85 -39.00 3.46 -35.60
C PRO A 85 -39.46 3.03 -34.20
N ARG A 86 -40.60 3.58 -33.75
CA ARG A 86 -41.21 3.18 -32.47
C ARG A 86 -41.49 1.69 -32.40
N GLU A 87 -41.96 1.10 -33.50
CA GLU A 87 -42.18 -0.34 -33.61
C GLU A 87 -40.95 -1.17 -33.22
N THR A 88 -39.75 -0.77 -33.66
CA THR A 88 -38.50 -1.45 -33.30
C THR A 88 -38.03 -1.15 -31.89
N GLN A 89 -38.40 0.02 -31.34
CA GLN A 89 -38.14 0.35 -29.93
C GLN A 89 -39.03 -0.49 -29.00
N ASP A 90 -40.29 -0.72 -29.39
CA ASP A 90 -41.24 -1.55 -28.65
C ASP A 90 -40.77 -3.02 -28.61
N LEU A 91 -40.17 -3.52 -29.70
CA LEU A 91 -39.54 -4.85 -29.73
C LEU A 91 -38.43 -5.05 -28.69
N ILE A 92 -37.63 -4.01 -28.41
CA ILE A 92 -36.58 -4.07 -27.38
C ILE A 92 -37.21 -4.18 -25.99
N ALA A 93 -38.33 -3.47 -25.76
CA ALA A 93 -39.09 -3.58 -24.52
C ALA A 93 -39.74 -4.97 -24.38
N ASP A 94 -40.24 -5.55 -25.48
CA ASP A 94 -40.81 -6.90 -25.52
C ASP A 94 -39.78 -7.97 -25.22
N ALA A 95 -38.59 -7.86 -25.81
CA ALA A 95 -37.46 -8.73 -25.51
C ALA A 95 -37.07 -8.68 -24.02
N SER A 96 -37.11 -7.50 -23.41
CA SER A 96 -36.87 -7.35 -21.96
C SER A 96 -37.97 -8.00 -21.12
N ARG A 97 -39.24 -7.92 -21.54
CA ARG A 97 -40.34 -8.63 -20.87
C ARG A 97 -40.16 -10.15 -20.94
N LEU A 98 -39.79 -10.68 -22.11
CA LEU A 98 -39.50 -12.11 -22.29
C LEU A 98 -38.32 -12.57 -21.43
N ALA A 99 -37.26 -11.76 -21.33
CA ALA A 99 -36.12 -12.06 -20.49
C ALA A 99 -36.50 -12.13 -19.00
N ARG A 100 -37.32 -11.19 -18.52
CA ARG A 100 -37.81 -11.19 -17.13
C ARG A 100 -38.69 -12.39 -16.82
N SER A 101 -39.56 -12.83 -17.75
CA SER A 101 -40.33 -14.06 -17.57
C SER A 101 -39.45 -15.31 -17.52
N SER A 102 -38.28 -15.28 -18.17
CA SER A 102 -37.25 -16.33 -18.12
C SER A 102 -36.26 -16.18 -16.96
N GLY A 103 -36.49 -15.24 -16.01
CA GLY A 103 -35.62 -15.01 -14.85
C GLY A 103 -34.33 -14.22 -15.14
N GLN A 104 -34.15 -13.69 -16.35
CA GLN A 104 -32.96 -12.93 -16.76
C GLN A 104 -33.17 -11.42 -16.58
N ARG A 105 -32.14 -10.72 -16.08
CA ARG A 105 -32.18 -9.26 -15.86
C ARG A 105 -32.07 -8.44 -17.15
N LEU A 106 -31.33 -8.95 -18.14
CA LEU A 106 -31.08 -8.32 -19.43
C LEU A 106 -31.55 -9.24 -20.56
N ALA A 107 -32.05 -8.67 -21.66
CA ALA A 107 -32.50 -9.45 -22.80
C ALA A 107 -31.32 -10.01 -23.59
N SER A 108 -31.23 -11.33 -23.68
CA SER A 108 -30.29 -12.01 -24.57
C SER A 108 -30.71 -11.92 -26.04
N ALA A 109 -29.79 -12.28 -26.95
CA ALA A 109 -30.05 -12.29 -28.38
C ALA A 109 -31.31 -13.13 -28.73
N ALA A 110 -31.52 -14.25 -28.02
CA ALA A 110 -32.69 -15.12 -28.09
C ALA A 110 -34.01 -14.39 -27.92
N HIS A 111 -34.11 -13.60 -26.84
CA HIS A 111 -35.31 -12.85 -26.53
C HIS A 111 -35.57 -11.75 -27.57
N LEU A 112 -34.52 -11.10 -28.07
CA LEU A 112 -34.65 -10.04 -29.08
C LEU A 112 -35.13 -10.58 -30.44
N PHE A 113 -34.59 -11.71 -30.87
CA PHE A 113 -35.04 -12.37 -32.10
C PHE A 113 -36.47 -12.89 -31.98
N SER A 114 -36.83 -13.52 -30.86
CA SER A 114 -38.19 -14.03 -30.65
C SER A 114 -39.22 -12.91 -30.69
N ALA A 115 -38.95 -11.78 -30.03
CA ALA A 115 -39.82 -10.59 -30.12
C ALA A 115 -39.92 -10.07 -31.56
N ALA A 116 -38.80 -9.99 -32.28
CA ALA A 116 -38.79 -9.53 -33.66
C ALA A 116 -39.50 -10.50 -34.63
N PHE A 117 -39.35 -11.81 -34.40
CA PHE A 117 -39.99 -12.87 -35.17
C PHE A 117 -41.51 -12.81 -35.00
N ASP A 118 -41.99 -12.73 -33.77
CA ASP A 118 -43.41 -12.57 -33.46
C ASP A 118 -44.02 -11.35 -34.18
N ALA A 119 -43.30 -10.22 -34.25
CA ALA A 119 -43.78 -9.05 -34.96
C ALA A 119 -43.78 -9.23 -36.49
N VAL A 120 -42.79 -9.94 -37.04
CA VAL A 120 -42.75 -10.31 -38.47
C VAL A 120 -43.88 -11.26 -38.82
N GLU A 121 -44.16 -12.26 -37.97
CA GLU A 121 -45.26 -13.22 -38.14
C GLU A 121 -46.63 -12.54 -38.12
N ARG A 122 -46.83 -11.58 -37.21
CA ARG A 122 -48.09 -10.79 -37.14
C ARG A 122 -48.27 -9.85 -38.34
N SER A 123 -47.18 -9.35 -38.93
CA SER A 123 -47.21 -8.32 -39.97
C SER A 123 -47.25 -8.88 -41.41
N LEU A 124 -46.87 -10.14 -41.62
CA LEU A 124 -46.83 -10.78 -42.94
C LEU A 124 -47.80 -11.97 -43.00
N PRO A 125 -48.93 -11.87 -43.72
CA PRO A 125 -49.86 -12.99 -43.85
C PRO A 125 -49.24 -14.15 -44.66
N GLN A 126 -49.01 -15.27 -43.96
CA GLN A 126 -48.85 -16.70 -44.32
C GLN A 126 -48.47 -17.21 -45.73
N ALA A 127 -48.06 -16.41 -46.72
CA ALA A 127 -47.76 -16.95 -48.06
C ALA A 127 -46.29 -16.85 -48.55
N ASP A 128 -45.44 -16.00 -47.97
CA ASP A 128 -44.15 -15.68 -48.59
C ASP A 128 -42.90 -15.91 -47.69
N LEU A 129 -43.04 -16.51 -46.52
CA LEU A 129 -41.92 -16.97 -45.68
C LEU A 129 -42.29 -18.35 -45.14
N PRO A 130 -41.41 -19.37 -45.18
CA PRO A 130 -41.67 -20.66 -44.56
C PRO A 130 -41.61 -20.50 -43.02
N LEU A 131 -42.73 -20.05 -42.43
CA LEU A 131 -42.87 -19.75 -41.01
C LEU A 131 -42.68 -20.98 -40.12
N ALA A 132 -43.04 -22.17 -40.60
CA ALA A 132 -42.80 -23.42 -39.88
C ALA A 132 -41.30 -23.70 -39.70
N GLU A 133 -40.50 -23.49 -40.75
CA GLU A 133 -39.04 -23.67 -40.71
C GLU A 133 -38.36 -22.63 -39.80
N LEU A 134 -38.87 -21.39 -39.77
CA LEU A 134 -38.38 -20.36 -38.85
C LEU A 134 -38.71 -20.66 -37.38
N ASN A 135 -39.90 -21.20 -37.11
CA ASN A 135 -40.30 -21.54 -35.75
C ASN A 135 -39.46 -22.72 -35.20
N ASP A 136 -39.14 -23.70 -36.04
CA ASP A 136 -38.21 -24.79 -35.68
C ASP A 136 -36.81 -24.27 -35.34
N ILE A 137 -36.28 -23.30 -36.11
CA ILE A 137 -34.99 -22.65 -35.84
C ILE A 137 -35.05 -21.80 -34.56
N ALA A 138 -36.16 -21.09 -34.32
CA ALA A 138 -36.36 -20.29 -33.11
C ALA A 138 -36.43 -21.18 -31.86
N MET A 139 -37.16 -22.31 -31.93
CA MET A 139 -37.26 -23.28 -30.84
C MET A 139 -35.92 -24.00 -30.59
N GLN A 140 -35.14 -24.30 -31.63
CA GLN A 140 -33.76 -24.76 -31.46
C GLN A 140 -32.91 -23.73 -30.73
N TRP A 141 -33.11 -22.43 -31.00
CA TRP A 141 -32.34 -21.39 -30.35
C TRP A 141 -32.72 -21.16 -28.89
N ILE A 142 -34.01 -21.24 -28.56
CA ILE A 142 -34.50 -21.19 -27.17
C ILE A 142 -33.97 -22.39 -26.38
N ASN A 143 -34.03 -23.60 -26.95
CA ASN A 143 -33.52 -24.81 -26.29
C ASN A 143 -31.99 -24.80 -26.13
N ALA A 144 -31.24 -24.29 -27.12
CA ALA A 144 -29.78 -24.12 -27.02
C ALA A 144 -29.36 -22.99 -26.05
N SER A 145 -30.25 -22.03 -25.79
CA SER A 145 -30.02 -20.90 -24.88
C SER A 145 -30.54 -21.16 -23.45
N GLY A 146 -31.43 -22.14 -23.26
CA GLY A 146 -31.99 -22.54 -21.96
C GLY A 146 -31.00 -23.25 -21.03
N ASP A 147 -29.96 -23.87 -21.59
CA ASP A 147 -28.84 -24.50 -20.86
C ASP A 147 -27.78 -23.50 -20.37
N ARG A 148 -28.02 -22.18 -20.54
CA ARG A 148 -27.11 -21.09 -20.12
C ARG A 148 -27.59 -20.30 -18.90
N ALA A 149 -28.50 -20.85 -18.10
CA ALA A 149 -28.71 -20.37 -16.73
C ALA A 149 -27.72 -21.11 -15.81
N ASP A 150 -26.75 -20.38 -15.26
CA ASP A 150 -25.59 -20.87 -14.51
C ASP A 150 -24.56 -21.68 -15.31
N THR A 151 -23.72 -20.98 -16.07
CA THR A 151 -22.26 -21.21 -16.16
C THR A 151 -21.65 -20.22 -17.15
N GLY A 152 -20.59 -19.55 -16.73
CA GLY A 152 -19.80 -18.70 -17.62
C GLY A 152 -19.09 -19.52 -18.70
N SER A 153 -19.06 -19.00 -19.93
CA SER A 153 -17.86 -18.86 -20.76
C SER A 153 -18.21 -18.55 -22.24
N ILE A 154 -17.63 -17.43 -22.71
CA ILE A 154 -16.79 -17.30 -23.92
C ILE A 154 -17.21 -18.11 -25.16
N THR A 155 -17.74 -17.40 -26.17
CA THR A 155 -17.66 -17.86 -27.56
C THR A 155 -16.32 -17.47 -28.18
N SER A 156 -15.72 -18.47 -28.83
CA SER A 156 -14.45 -18.42 -29.53
C SER A 156 -14.64 -17.98 -30.98
N VAL A 157 -13.92 -16.92 -31.38
CA VAL A 157 -13.51 -16.69 -32.76
C VAL A 157 -12.00 -16.94 -32.84
N SER A 158 -11.63 -17.66 -33.89
CA SER A 158 -10.41 -18.43 -34.13
C SER A 158 -9.09 -17.65 -34.07
N GLY A 159 -8.22 -18.12 -33.18
CA GLY A 159 -6.76 -17.99 -33.11
C GLY A 159 -6.23 -19.26 -32.39
N PRO A 160 -4.93 -19.60 -32.49
CA PRO A 160 -4.42 -20.97 -32.37
C PRO A 160 -4.90 -21.67 -31.09
N LEU A 161 -5.42 -22.90 -31.23
CA LEU A 161 -5.80 -23.85 -30.16
C LEU A 161 -6.07 -23.18 -28.81
N ARG A 162 -7.23 -22.53 -28.67
CA ARG A 162 -7.69 -22.02 -27.36
C ARG A 162 -7.81 -23.20 -26.41
N SER A 163 -6.87 -23.25 -25.48
CA SER A 163 -6.71 -24.35 -24.56
C SER A 163 -7.39 -24.01 -23.24
N ALA A 164 -8.19 -24.94 -22.71
CA ALA A 164 -9.08 -24.68 -21.59
C ALA A 164 -8.33 -24.24 -20.30
N ALA A 165 -7.08 -24.67 -20.11
CA ALA A 165 -6.30 -24.28 -18.94
C ALA A 165 -5.84 -22.81 -18.99
N ILE A 166 -5.55 -22.28 -20.19
CA ILE A 166 -5.07 -20.90 -20.35
C ILE A 166 -6.21 -19.90 -20.11
N GLU A 167 -7.45 -20.23 -20.48
CA GLU A 167 -8.60 -19.37 -20.16
C GLU A 167 -9.00 -19.47 -18.68
N ALA A 168 -8.80 -20.63 -18.05
CA ALA A 168 -9.17 -20.86 -16.65
C ALA A 168 -8.18 -20.20 -15.66
N PHE A 169 -6.88 -20.38 -15.86
CA PHE A 169 -5.86 -20.01 -14.85
C PHE A 169 -5.11 -18.72 -15.15
N CYS A 170 -5.35 -18.14 -16.33
CA CYS A 170 -4.47 -17.15 -16.90
C CYS A 170 -5.28 -15.95 -17.39
N LYS A 171 -4.72 -14.75 -17.23
CA LYS A 171 -5.29 -13.48 -17.70
C LYS A 171 -4.38 -12.91 -18.77
N GLU A 172 -4.94 -12.57 -19.92
CA GLU A 172 -4.12 -11.98 -20.99
C GLU A 172 -3.69 -10.56 -20.60
N VAL A 173 -2.41 -10.22 -20.79
CA VAL A 173 -1.82 -8.91 -20.44
C VAL A 173 -2.16 -7.86 -21.52
N VAL A 174 -3.31 -8.01 -22.19
CA VAL A 174 -3.69 -7.14 -23.33
C VAL A 174 -3.75 -5.70 -22.86
N PRO A 175 -3.08 -4.75 -23.56
CA PRO A 175 -3.40 -3.34 -23.39
C PRO A 175 -4.82 -3.16 -23.91
N ALA A 176 -5.77 -2.82 -23.03
CA ALA A 176 -7.18 -2.63 -23.37
C ALA A 176 -7.34 -1.90 -24.72
N ARG A 177 -7.63 -2.64 -25.81
CA ARG A 177 -7.93 -2.02 -27.11
C ARG A 177 -9.35 -1.49 -27.06
N ARG A 178 -9.49 -0.18 -26.79
CA ARG A 178 -10.45 0.80 -27.41
C ARG A 178 -10.79 1.99 -26.51
N GLU A 179 -10.31 2.03 -25.27
CA GLU A 179 -10.32 3.25 -24.47
C GLU A 179 -8.89 3.75 -24.31
N THR A 180 -8.75 5.07 -24.32
CA THR A 180 -7.55 5.89 -24.57
C THR A 180 -6.48 5.78 -23.48
N TYR A 181 -6.12 4.58 -23.02
CA TYR A 181 -5.00 4.39 -22.09
C TYR A 181 -3.67 4.35 -22.86
N SER A 182 -3.29 5.52 -23.38
CA SER A 182 -1.95 5.79 -23.90
C SER A 182 -1.01 6.09 -22.72
N HIS A 183 -0.70 5.09 -21.91
CA HIS A 183 0.47 5.21 -21.04
C HIS A 183 1.71 4.96 -21.90
N GLN A 184 2.29 6.05 -22.42
CA GLN A 184 3.68 5.96 -22.89
C GLN A 184 4.51 5.63 -21.65
N ILE A 185 5.32 4.58 -21.72
CA ILE A 185 6.20 4.29 -20.60
C ILE A 185 7.36 5.26 -20.68
N VAL A 186 7.44 6.15 -19.69
CA VAL A 186 8.52 7.12 -19.56
C VAL A 186 9.74 6.49 -18.90
N GLY A 187 10.90 6.61 -19.55
CA GLY A 187 12.20 6.40 -18.90
C GLY A 187 12.53 4.94 -18.55
N ARG A 188 11.89 3.98 -19.22
CA ARG A 188 12.15 2.53 -19.04
C ARG A 188 12.56 1.83 -20.32
N GLU A 189 13.07 2.56 -21.30
CA GLU A 189 13.45 2.00 -22.60
C GLU A 189 14.57 0.96 -22.46
N ARG A 190 15.47 1.15 -21.49
CA ARG A 190 16.58 0.23 -21.21
C ARG A 190 16.08 -1.13 -20.72
N GLU A 191 15.16 -1.15 -19.76
CA GLU A 191 14.57 -2.36 -19.22
C GLU A 191 13.73 -3.11 -20.26
N ILE A 192 12.96 -2.39 -21.08
CA ILE A 192 12.19 -2.98 -22.19
C ILE A 192 13.13 -3.60 -23.23
N THR A 193 14.20 -2.89 -23.60
CA THR A 193 15.21 -3.40 -24.54
C THR A 193 15.88 -4.67 -24.00
N ALA A 194 16.23 -4.68 -22.70
CA ALA A 194 16.81 -5.85 -22.05
C ALA A 194 15.83 -7.04 -22.01
N LEU A 195 14.54 -6.81 -21.75
CA LEU A 195 13.50 -7.83 -21.81
C LEU A 195 13.43 -8.47 -23.22
N VAL A 196 13.37 -7.65 -24.25
CA VAL A 196 13.36 -8.10 -25.66
C VAL A 196 14.62 -8.90 -25.97
N GLU A 197 15.79 -8.39 -25.59
CA GLU A 197 17.06 -9.06 -25.83
C GLU A 197 17.10 -10.46 -25.19
N ILE A 198 16.71 -10.57 -23.92
CA ILE A 198 16.72 -11.83 -23.17
C ILE A 198 15.72 -12.82 -23.78
N LEU A 199 14.49 -12.40 -24.09
CA LEU A 199 13.48 -13.29 -24.68
C LEU A 199 13.88 -13.79 -26.08
N CYS A 200 14.73 -13.05 -26.80
CA CYS A 200 15.25 -13.49 -28.09
C CYS A 200 16.42 -14.50 -28.00
N ARG A 201 17.04 -14.68 -26.83
CA ARG A 201 18.18 -15.60 -26.66
C ARG A 201 17.78 -17.05 -26.90
N LYS A 202 18.73 -17.86 -27.40
CA LYS A 202 18.54 -19.32 -27.58
C LYS A 202 18.66 -20.08 -26.25
N LEU A 203 19.49 -19.59 -25.34
CA LEU A 203 19.71 -20.12 -24.00
C LEU A 203 19.44 -19.00 -23.00
N LYS A 204 18.88 -19.32 -21.83
CA LYS A 204 18.50 -18.35 -20.78
C LYS A 204 17.50 -17.30 -21.27
N SER A 205 16.43 -17.76 -21.93
CA SER A 205 15.38 -16.91 -22.50
C SER A 205 14.33 -16.43 -21.49
N ASN A 206 14.55 -16.65 -20.19
CA ASN A 206 13.58 -16.29 -19.15
C ASN A 206 14.10 -15.07 -18.37
N PRO A 207 13.55 -13.87 -18.58
CA PRO A 207 13.91 -12.70 -17.77
C PRO A 207 13.26 -12.77 -16.37
N LEU A 208 13.99 -12.27 -15.37
CA LEU A 208 13.52 -12.10 -13.99
C LEU A 208 13.70 -10.64 -13.57
N LEU A 209 12.59 -9.92 -13.43
CA LEU A 209 12.54 -8.53 -12.96
C LEU A 209 12.73 -8.48 -11.44
N ILE A 210 13.83 -7.87 -10.99
CA ILE A 210 14.18 -7.71 -9.57
C ILE A 210 14.11 -6.24 -9.20
N GLY A 211 13.32 -5.89 -8.17
CA GLY A 211 13.19 -4.51 -7.69
C GLY A 211 12.31 -4.42 -6.44
N ARG A 212 12.17 -3.23 -5.87
CA ARG A 212 11.25 -2.99 -4.74
C ARG A 212 9.78 -3.15 -5.20
N PRO A 213 8.83 -3.47 -4.30
CA PRO A 213 7.40 -3.35 -4.60
C PRO A 213 7.04 -1.93 -5.02
N GLY A 214 6.12 -1.77 -5.97
CA GLY A 214 5.65 -0.45 -6.42
C GLY A 214 6.49 0.26 -7.51
N VAL A 215 7.66 -0.27 -7.90
CA VAL A 215 8.50 0.37 -8.94
C VAL A 215 7.97 0.26 -10.39
N GLY A 216 6.88 -0.50 -10.59
CA GLY A 216 6.23 -0.67 -11.90
C GLY A 216 6.67 -1.90 -12.71
N LYS A 217 6.99 -3.04 -12.08
CA LYS A 217 7.41 -4.27 -12.77
C LYS A 217 6.33 -4.81 -13.72
N THR A 218 5.09 -4.89 -13.26
CA THR A 218 3.92 -5.30 -14.06
C THR A 218 3.69 -4.37 -15.25
N VAL A 219 3.95 -3.08 -15.05
CA VAL A 219 3.82 -2.04 -16.07
C VAL A 219 4.85 -2.24 -17.19
N LEU A 220 6.10 -2.64 -16.88
CA LEU A 220 7.09 -3.01 -17.89
C LEU A 220 6.65 -4.17 -18.79
N VAL A 221 6.02 -5.19 -18.20
CA VAL A 221 5.51 -6.35 -18.95
C VAL A 221 4.33 -5.95 -19.83
N THR A 222 3.48 -5.05 -19.34
CA THR A 222 2.36 -4.48 -20.11
C THR A 222 2.87 -3.67 -21.31
N ALA A 223 3.93 -2.86 -21.14
CA ALA A 223 4.59 -2.19 -22.26
C ALA A 223 5.14 -3.16 -23.29
N LEU A 224 5.78 -4.23 -22.82
CA LEU A 224 6.34 -5.23 -23.70
C LEU A 224 5.23 -5.89 -24.53
N ALA A 225 4.09 -6.22 -23.90
CA ALA A 225 2.92 -6.74 -24.60
C ALA A 225 2.40 -5.75 -25.66
N ASP A 226 2.32 -4.46 -25.33
CA ASP A 226 1.94 -3.41 -26.28
C ASP A 226 2.94 -3.28 -27.44
N THR A 227 4.24 -3.31 -27.16
CA THR A 227 5.33 -3.24 -28.15
C THR A 227 5.28 -4.44 -29.12
N ILE A 228 5.01 -5.64 -28.60
CA ILE A 228 4.78 -6.85 -29.41
C ILE A 228 3.53 -6.67 -30.28
N SER A 229 2.43 -6.15 -29.72
CA SER A 229 1.17 -5.93 -30.46
C SER A 229 1.29 -4.90 -31.58
N LYS A 230 2.21 -3.93 -31.45
CA LYS A 230 2.56 -2.92 -32.46
C LYS A 230 3.54 -3.45 -33.51
N GLY A 231 4.10 -4.65 -33.32
CA GLY A 231 5.09 -5.24 -34.23
C GLY A 231 6.47 -4.58 -34.17
N LEU A 232 6.76 -3.79 -33.14
CA LEU A 232 8.05 -3.11 -32.92
C LEU A 232 9.10 -4.02 -32.24
N VAL A 233 9.04 -5.32 -32.54
CA VAL A 233 9.90 -6.36 -31.94
C VAL A 233 10.54 -7.23 -33.03
N PRO A 234 11.68 -7.89 -32.74
CA PRO A 234 12.30 -8.83 -33.67
C PRO A 234 11.33 -9.95 -34.10
N GLU A 235 11.53 -10.50 -35.30
CA GLU A 235 10.71 -11.57 -35.92
C GLU A 235 10.32 -12.68 -34.94
N ARG A 236 11.24 -13.11 -34.07
CA ARG A 236 11.01 -14.19 -33.10
C ARG A 236 9.91 -13.90 -32.06
N LEU A 237 9.69 -12.63 -31.76
CA LEU A 237 8.67 -12.18 -30.80
C LEU A 237 7.40 -11.68 -31.47
N LYS A 238 7.37 -11.56 -32.80
CA LYS A 238 6.14 -11.28 -33.53
C LYS A 238 5.14 -12.42 -33.27
N ASP A 239 3.85 -12.05 -33.17
CA ASP A 239 2.73 -12.96 -32.91
C ASP A 239 2.76 -13.71 -31.56
N LYS A 240 3.73 -13.39 -30.69
CA LYS A 240 3.73 -13.88 -29.30
C LYS A 240 2.69 -13.14 -28.46
N ARG A 241 2.07 -13.85 -27.52
CA ARG A 241 1.12 -13.31 -26.55
C ARG A 241 1.71 -13.42 -25.15
N ILE A 242 1.53 -12.38 -24.33
CA ILE A 242 1.92 -12.43 -22.92
C ILE A 242 0.66 -12.67 -22.09
N VAL A 243 0.73 -13.69 -21.22
CA VAL A 243 -0.38 -14.10 -20.38
C VAL A 243 0.09 -14.20 -18.93
N GLU A 244 -0.56 -13.47 -18.05
CA GLU A 244 -0.31 -13.48 -16.61
C GLU A 244 -0.95 -14.72 -15.99
N VAL A 245 -0.22 -15.38 -15.11
CA VAL A 245 -0.72 -16.53 -14.35
C VAL A 245 -1.40 -16.03 -13.07
N SER A 246 -2.72 -16.21 -12.98
CA SER A 246 -3.49 -15.76 -11.82
C SER A 246 -3.27 -16.70 -10.64
N ARG A 247 -2.67 -16.17 -9.57
CA ARG A 247 -2.52 -16.89 -8.29
C ARG A 247 -3.87 -17.27 -7.70
N ILE A 248 -4.85 -16.38 -7.78
CA ILE A 248 -6.19 -16.60 -7.25
C ILE A 248 -6.83 -17.80 -7.96
N ASN A 249 -6.75 -17.85 -9.30
CA ASN A 249 -7.37 -18.94 -10.06
C ASN A 249 -6.64 -20.26 -9.88
N LEU A 250 -5.32 -20.24 -9.72
CA LEU A 250 -4.54 -21.45 -9.43
C LEU A 250 -4.89 -22.05 -8.06
N LEU A 251 -5.06 -21.20 -7.05
CA LEU A 251 -5.32 -21.61 -5.66
C LEU A 251 -6.83 -21.80 -5.36
N ALA A 252 -7.72 -21.24 -6.18
CA ALA A 252 -9.16 -21.35 -6.00
C ALA A 252 -9.59 -22.82 -5.94
N GLU A 253 -10.35 -23.19 -4.90
CA GLU A 253 -10.85 -24.56 -4.67
C GLU A 253 -9.80 -25.65 -4.44
N ALA A 254 -8.51 -25.32 -4.41
CA ALA A 254 -7.46 -26.31 -4.19
C ALA A 254 -7.42 -26.69 -2.69
N LYS A 255 -7.73 -27.95 -2.37
CA LYS A 255 -7.68 -28.46 -0.98
C LYS A 255 -6.31 -29.03 -0.62
N TYR A 256 -5.54 -29.44 -1.63
CA TYR A 256 -4.24 -30.09 -1.48
C TYR A 256 -3.22 -29.53 -2.47
N SER A 257 -1.93 -29.53 -2.11
CA SER A 257 -0.83 -29.02 -2.94
C SER A 257 -0.73 -29.73 -4.31
N GLY A 258 -1.06 -31.02 -4.37
CA GLY A 258 -1.02 -31.81 -5.62
C GLY A 258 -2.01 -31.32 -6.69
N GLU A 259 -3.16 -30.75 -6.30
CA GLU A 259 -4.13 -30.21 -7.26
C GLU A 259 -3.60 -28.96 -7.98
N VAL A 260 -2.81 -28.14 -7.28
CA VAL A 260 -2.13 -26.97 -7.87
C VAL A 260 -1.08 -27.42 -8.88
N GLU A 261 -0.33 -28.47 -8.54
CA GLU A 261 0.67 -29.05 -9.46
C GLU A 261 0.02 -29.62 -10.73
N ASP A 262 -1.08 -30.37 -10.60
CA ASP A 262 -1.79 -30.91 -11.77
C ASP A 262 -2.36 -29.81 -12.67
N ARG A 263 -2.82 -28.69 -12.10
CA ARG A 263 -3.26 -27.51 -12.85
C ARG A 263 -2.10 -26.85 -13.59
N LEU A 264 -0.95 -26.70 -12.94
CA LEU A 264 0.25 -26.14 -13.56
C LEU A 264 0.79 -27.05 -14.68
N LYS A 265 0.79 -28.38 -14.49
CA LYS A 265 1.13 -29.33 -15.56
C LYS A 265 0.25 -29.13 -16.80
N ARG A 266 -1.08 -29.10 -16.62
CA ARG A 266 -2.03 -28.86 -17.72
C ARG A 266 -1.78 -27.52 -18.41
N LEU A 267 -1.50 -26.47 -17.63
CA LEU A 267 -1.17 -25.15 -18.16
C LEU A 267 0.11 -25.20 -19.02
N PHE A 268 1.17 -25.85 -18.54
CA PHE A 268 2.44 -25.95 -19.28
C PHE A 268 2.30 -26.77 -20.56
N ASP A 269 1.55 -27.88 -20.54
CA ASP A 269 1.25 -28.68 -21.73
C ASP A 269 0.52 -27.84 -22.79
N ASP A 270 -0.47 -27.07 -22.36
CA ASP A 270 -1.27 -26.21 -23.21
C ASP A 270 -0.46 -25.05 -23.81
N VAL A 271 0.43 -24.44 -23.02
CA VAL A 271 1.35 -23.39 -23.46
C VAL A 271 2.37 -23.93 -24.47
N SER A 272 2.92 -25.12 -24.20
CA SER A 272 3.87 -25.81 -25.09
C SER A 272 3.21 -26.14 -26.44
N ARG A 273 1.96 -26.61 -26.45
CA ARG A 273 1.18 -26.85 -27.68
C ARG A 273 0.87 -25.58 -28.46
N ALA A 274 0.55 -24.49 -27.78
CA ALA A 274 0.26 -23.21 -28.44
C ALA A 274 1.52 -22.62 -29.10
N GLY A 275 2.69 -22.75 -28.46
CA GLY A 275 3.98 -22.34 -29.00
C GLY A 275 4.17 -20.83 -29.20
N ASN A 276 3.13 -20.02 -29.02
CA ASN A 276 3.14 -18.56 -29.19
C ASN A 276 2.86 -17.79 -27.88
N ILE A 277 2.97 -18.43 -26.72
CA ILE A 277 2.63 -17.84 -25.43
C ILE A 277 3.87 -17.66 -24.56
N ILE A 278 3.96 -16.51 -23.91
CA ILE A 278 4.94 -16.17 -22.90
C ILE A 278 4.18 -16.01 -21.58
N LEU A 279 4.56 -16.76 -20.56
CA LEU A 279 3.92 -16.70 -19.24
C LEU A 279 4.51 -15.55 -18.42
N PHE A 280 3.68 -14.80 -17.72
CA PHE A 280 4.11 -13.79 -16.76
C PHE A 280 3.72 -14.19 -15.33
N PHE A 281 4.69 -14.14 -14.43
CA PHE A 281 4.53 -14.41 -13.01
C PHE A 281 4.92 -13.16 -12.21
N ASP A 282 3.95 -12.35 -11.76
CA ASP A 282 4.23 -11.07 -11.07
C ASP A 282 4.93 -11.25 -9.71
N GLU A 283 4.63 -12.37 -9.04
CA GLU A 283 5.26 -12.75 -7.78
C GLU A 283 5.72 -14.20 -7.87
N LEU A 284 6.75 -14.44 -8.70
CA LEU A 284 7.27 -15.79 -8.99
C LEU A 284 7.62 -16.57 -7.70
N HIS A 285 8.12 -15.87 -6.69
CA HIS A 285 8.51 -16.44 -5.39
C HIS A 285 7.36 -17.15 -4.67
N THR A 286 6.12 -16.76 -4.93
CA THR A 286 4.95 -17.30 -4.23
C THR A 286 4.66 -18.74 -4.61
N LEU A 287 5.05 -19.14 -5.83
CA LEU A 287 4.99 -20.52 -6.30
C LEU A 287 6.02 -21.41 -5.60
N PHE A 288 7.08 -20.81 -5.04
CA PHE A 288 8.11 -21.51 -4.26
C PHE A 288 7.87 -21.40 -2.74
N GLY A 289 7.13 -20.38 -2.29
CA GLY A 289 6.93 -20.04 -0.88
C GLY A 289 5.57 -20.42 -0.28
N ALA A 290 4.57 -20.82 -1.08
CA ALA A 290 3.25 -21.22 -0.61
C ALA A 290 3.26 -22.61 0.06
N GLY A 291 3.78 -22.69 1.28
CA GLY A 291 3.62 -23.86 2.13
C GLY A 291 4.74 -23.97 3.17
N GLY A 292 4.33 -24.17 4.43
CA GLY A 292 5.23 -24.58 5.50
C GLY A 292 5.84 -25.97 5.24
N PRO A 293 6.36 -26.66 6.27
CA PRO A 293 7.24 -27.83 6.14
C PRO A 293 6.64 -29.10 5.49
N ALA A 294 5.52 -29.03 4.76
CA ALA A 294 4.78 -30.20 4.29
C ALA A 294 4.38 -30.22 2.79
N GLY A 295 4.84 -29.34 1.88
CA GLY A 295 4.36 -29.47 0.49
C GLY A 295 4.87 -28.59 -0.65
N THR A 296 6.00 -27.89 -0.55
CA THR A 296 6.49 -26.97 -1.60
C THR A 296 7.48 -27.56 -2.61
N GLY A 297 8.00 -28.78 -2.35
CA GLY A 297 9.04 -29.38 -3.20
C GLY A 297 8.60 -29.62 -4.64
N ASP A 298 7.34 -30.00 -4.85
CA ASP A 298 6.91 -30.59 -6.12
C ASP A 298 6.56 -29.55 -7.19
N VAL A 299 5.95 -28.41 -6.82
CA VAL A 299 5.69 -27.29 -7.74
C VAL A 299 6.99 -26.63 -8.22
N ALA A 300 7.96 -26.46 -7.33
CA ALA A 300 9.27 -25.92 -7.68
C ALA A 300 9.99 -26.84 -8.68
N ASN A 301 9.92 -28.15 -8.47
CA ASN A 301 10.50 -29.14 -9.37
C ASN A 301 9.83 -29.16 -10.74
N LEU A 302 8.51 -28.95 -10.81
CA LEU A 302 7.79 -28.80 -12.08
C LEU A 302 8.28 -27.62 -12.90
N ILE A 303 8.38 -26.45 -12.26
CA ILE A 303 8.87 -25.23 -12.93
C ILE A 303 10.32 -25.45 -13.39
N LYS A 304 11.17 -26.07 -12.56
CA LYS A 304 12.55 -26.41 -12.95
C LYS A 304 12.61 -27.31 -14.18
N SER A 305 11.73 -28.31 -14.23
CA SER A 305 11.64 -29.24 -15.36
C SER A 305 11.22 -28.51 -16.63
N ALA A 306 10.11 -27.78 -16.60
CA ALA A 306 9.56 -27.06 -17.74
C ALA A 306 10.52 -25.97 -18.29
N LEU A 307 11.23 -25.27 -17.39
CA LEU A 307 12.25 -24.29 -17.78
C LEU A 307 13.53 -24.94 -18.33
N SER A 308 13.86 -26.16 -17.87
CA SER A 308 15.06 -26.87 -18.34
C SER A 308 14.87 -27.57 -19.67
N SER A 309 13.69 -28.14 -19.90
CA SER A 309 13.31 -28.71 -21.19
C SER A 309 13.04 -27.63 -22.24
N GLY A 310 12.77 -26.39 -21.81
CA GLY A 310 12.44 -25.27 -22.70
C GLY A 310 11.01 -25.33 -23.23
N GLU A 311 10.15 -26.13 -22.58
CA GLU A 311 8.72 -26.24 -22.89
C GLU A 311 7.98 -24.91 -22.71
N ILE A 312 8.43 -24.10 -21.74
CA ILE A 312 7.84 -22.80 -21.43
C ILE A 312 8.88 -21.69 -21.50
N THR A 313 8.44 -20.51 -21.93
CA THR A 313 9.18 -19.25 -21.78
C THR A 313 8.38 -18.36 -20.84
N CYS A 314 9.03 -17.78 -19.84
CA CYS A 314 8.36 -16.93 -18.88
C CYS A 314 9.14 -15.67 -18.49
N ILE A 315 8.39 -14.67 -18.05
CA ILE A 315 8.87 -13.46 -17.40
C ILE A 315 8.47 -13.59 -15.92
N GLY A 316 9.45 -13.55 -15.03
CA GLY A 316 9.18 -13.50 -13.59
C GLY A 316 9.38 -12.10 -13.04
N ALA A 317 8.66 -11.74 -11.99
CA ALA A 317 8.96 -10.59 -11.14
C ALA A 317 9.05 -11.04 -9.66
N THR A 318 9.99 -10.43 -8.93
CA THR A 318 10.26 -10.75 -7.52
C THR A 318 11.06 -9.63 -6.86
N THR A 319 11.07 -9.56 -5.54
CA THR A 319 11.95 -8.64 -4.80
C THR A 319 13.37 -9.22 -4.66
N LEU A 320 14.35 -8.36 -4.32
CA LEU A 320 15.75 -8.80 -4.15
C LEU A 320 15.87 -9.87 -3.06
N ALA A 321 15.10 -9.70 -2.00
CA ALA A 321 14.98 -10.64 -0.89
C ALA A 321 14.53 -12.03 -1.29
N GLU A 322 13.38 -12.08 -1.94
CA GLU A 322 12.78 -13.32 -2.43
C GLU A 322 13.67 -14.01 -3.45
N TYR A 323 14.36 -13.23 -4.30
CA TYR A 323 15.35 -13.77 -5.22
C TYR A 323 16.45 -14.54 -4.48
N PHE A 324 17.09 -13.95 -3.46
CA PHE A 324 18.12 -14.65 -2.68
C PHE A 324 17.55 -15.82 -1.86
N LYS A 325 16.30 -15.71 -1.42
CA LYS A 325 15.63 -16.72 -0.61
C LYS A 325 15.21 -17.96 -1.41
N TYR A 326 14.68 -17.78 -2.62
CA TYR A 326 14.04 -18.87 -3.38
C TYR A 326 14.75 -19.21 -4.70
N VAL A 327 15.38 -18.25 -5.37
CA VAL A 327 15.93 -18.45 -6.72
C VAL A 327 17.45 -18.65 -6.70
N ALA A 328 18.19 -17.80 -6.00
CA ALA A 328 19.66 -17.83 -6.00
C ALA A 328 20.25 -19.07 -5.31
N ARG A 329 19.53 -19.65 -4.34
CA ARG A 329 19.93 -20.89 -3.66
C ARG A 329 19.85 -22.12 -4.55
N ASP A 330 19.02 -22.08 -5.59
CA ASP A 330 18.83 -23.20 -6.50
C ASP A 330 19.60 -22.97 -7.81
N GLU A 331 20.68 -23.72 -7.98
CA GLU A 331 21.55 -23.56 -9.14
C GLU A 331 20.84 -23.86 -10.48
N ALA A 332 19.85 -24.75 -10.47
CA ALA A 332 19.09 -25.08 -11.67
C ALA A 332 18.20 -23.91 -12.10
N LEU A 333 17.51 -23.26 -11.15
CA LEU A 333 16.69 -22.07 -11.44
C LEU A 333 17.55 -20.85 -11.81
N ALA A 334 18.61 -20.58 -11.04
CA ALA A 334 19.50 -19.46 -11.28
C ALA A 334 20.17 -19.51 -12.67
N ARG A 335 20.44 -20.72 -13.20
CA ARG A 335 20.99 -20.90 -14.56
C ARG A 335 19.97 -20.63 -15.66
N ARG A 336 18.66 -20.67 -15.39
CA ARG A 336 17.59 -20.50 -16.40
C ARG A 336 17.05 -19.08 -16.48
N PHE A 337 17.15 -18.30 -15.40
CA PHE A 337 16.75 -16.91 -15.38
C PHE A 337 17.93 -15.96 -15.70
N THR A 338 17.64 -14.89 -16.43
CA THR A 338 18.53 -13.73 -16.54
C THR A 338 17.90 -12.57 -15.77
N THR A 339 18.62 -12.00 -14.81
CA THR A 339 18.09 -10.95 -13.94
C THR A 339 18.13 -9.58 -14.62
N ILE A 340 17.08 -8.79 -14.42
CA ILE A 340 17.00 -7.38 -14.82
C ILE A 340 16.68 -6.58 -13.56
N SER A 341 17.56 -5.67 -13.19
CA SER A 341 17.33 -4.78 -12.04
C SER A 341 16.41 -3.63 -12.46
N VAL A 342 15.27 -3.50 -11.78
CA VAL A 342 14.30 -2.42 -11.95
C VAL A 342 14.48 -1.43 -10.81
N GLN A 343 15.04 -0.28 -11.13
CA GLN A 343 15.33 0.77 -10.15
C GLN A 343 14.11 1.65 -9.89
N GLU A 344 14.06 2.29 -8.73
CA GLU A 344 13.05 3.32 -8.43
C GLU A 344 13.26 4.54 -9.36
N PRO A 345 12.21 5.07 -10.03
CA PRO A 345 12.36 6.25 -10.87
C PRO A 345 12.65 7.49 -10.02
N SER A 346 13.39 8.44 -10.60
CA SER A 346 13.67 9.71 -9.95
C SER A 346 12.40 10.53 -9.73
N ALA A 347 12.44 11.52 -8.83
CA ALA A 347 11.34 12.45 -8.63
C ALA A 347 10.92 13.15 -9.95
N LYS A 348 11.89 13.51 -10.80
CA LYS A 348 11.63 14.14 -12.11
C LYS A 348 10.94 13.18 -13.08
N GLU A 349 11.37 11.92 -13.14
CA GLU A 349 10.72 10.90 -13.97
C GLU A 349 9.32 10.59 -13.46
N THR A 350 9.14 10.48 -12.14
CA THR A 350 7.83 10.27 -11.51
C THR A 350 6.85 11.40 -11.83
N ALA A 351 7.30 12.67 -11.76
CA ALA A 351 6.46 13.80 -12.14
C ALA A 351 6.01 13.71 -13.62
N ARG A 352 6.90 13.30 -14.52
CA ARG A 352 6.53 13.07 -15.94
C ARG A 352 5.51 11.94 -16.09
N ILE A 353 5.71 10.83 -15.39
CA ILE A 353 4.75 9.70 -15.38
C ILE A 353 3.37 10.17 -14.90
N LEU A 354 3.31 10.99 -13.85
CA LEU A 354 2.05 11.54 -13.35
C LEU A 354 1.39 12.52 -14.34
N ILE A 355 2.18 13.36 -15.01
CA ILE A 355 1.67 14.28 -16.05
C ILE A 355 1.07 13.51 -17.22
N GLU A 356 1.69 12.42 -17.66
CA GLU A 356 1.17 11.59 -18.76
C GLU A 356 -0.08 10.79 -18.38
N THR A 357 -0.23 10.45 -17.10
CA THR A 357 -1.39 9.72 -16.60
C THR A 357 -2.53 10.65 -16.15
N ARG A 358 -2.29 11.97 -16.09
CA ARG A 358 -3.21 12.99 -15.61
C ARG A 358 -4.61 12.88 -16.20
N ASP A 359 -4.72 12.80 -17.52
CA ASP A 359 -6.02 12.86 -18.22
C ASP A 359 -6.97 11.74 -17.78
N SER A 360 -6.40 10.56 -17.47
CA SER A 360 -7.16 9.43 -16.91
C SER A 360 -7.70 9.75 -15.52
N PHE A 361 -6.87 10.31 -14.63
CA PHE A 361 -7.28 10.66 -13.27
C PHE A 361 -8.30 11.81 -13.27
N GLU A 362 -8.08 12.85 -14.08
CA GLU A 362 -9.03 13.97 -14.21
C GLU A 362 -10.40 13.51 -14.70
N SER A 363 -10.43 12.64 -15.70
CA SER A 363 -11.68 12.09 -16.25
C SER A 363 -12.44 11.25 -15.23
N PHE A 364 -11.72 10.46 -14.43
CA PHE A 364 -12.30 9.57 -13.43
C PHE A 364 -12.82 10.34 -12.20
N HIS A 365 -12.00 11.21 -11.61
CA HIS A 365 -12.36 11.95 -10.38
C HIS A 365 -13.13 13.25 -10.64
N ARG A 366 -13.12 13.76 -11.88
CA ARG A 366 -13.69 15.07 -12.27
C ARG A 366 -13.07 16.25 -11.50
N VAL A 367 -11.78 16.15 -11.18
CA VAL A 367 -10.97 17.17 -10.51
C VAL A 367 -9.80 17.53 -11.41
N THR A 368 -9.53 18.82 -11.61
CA THR A 368 -8.41 19.29 -12.43
C THR A 368 -7.10 19.25 -11.67
N ILE A 369 -6.03 18.79 -12.31
CA ILE A 369 -4.69 18.58 -11.77
C ILE A 369 -3.72 19.52 -12.49
N SER A 370 -3.33 20.59 -11.80
CA SER A 370 -2.27 21.49 -12.29
C SER A 370 -0.88 20.86 -12.15
N ASP A 371 0.08 21.28 -12.98
CA ASP A 371 1.47 20.82 -12.91
C ASP A 371 2.13 21.08 -11.53
N ASP A 372 1.77 22.20 -10.88
CA ASP A 372 2.25 22.52 -9.52
C ASP A 372 1.82 21.48 -8.49
N VAL A 373 0.57 21.00 -8.58
CA VAL A 373 0.04 19.93 -7.72
C VAL A 373 0.82 18.64 -7.93
N VAL A 374 1.17 18.28 -9.17
CA VAL A 374 1.99 17.09 -9.44
C VAL A 374 3.36 17.21 -8.78
N LEU A 375 4.00 18.37 -8.90
CA LEU A 375 5.29 18.63 -8.26
C LEU A 375 5.18 18.55 -6.73
N GLN A 376 4.15 19.16 -6.14
CA GLN A 376 3.89 19.11 -4.70
C GLN A 376 3.64 17.68 -4.20
N VAL A 377 2.85 16.88 -4.93
CA VAL A 377 2.60 15.48 -4.58
C VAL A 377 3.89 14.68 -4.60
N VAL A 378 4.73 14.84 -5.62
CA VAL A 378 6.01 14.13 -5.71
C VAL A 378 6.97 14.58 -4.63
N GLU A 379 7.08 15.88 -4.36
CA GLU A 379 7.93 16.41 -3.28
C GLU A 379 7.47 15.87 -1.91
N THR A 380 6.17 15.94 -1.64
CA THR A 380 5.59 15.52 -0.36
C THR A 380 5.69 14.00 -0.17
N ALA A 381 5.40 13.21 -1.20
CA ALA A 381 5.60 11.77 -1.17
C ALA A 381 7.09 11.40 -1.00
N GLY A 382 7.98 12.14 -1.64
CA GLY A 382 9.43 11.99 -1.48
C GLY A 382 9.86 12.23 -0.04
N ARG A 383 9.42 13.34 0.56
CA ARG A 383 9.82 13.77 1.91
C ARG A 383 9.18 12.95 3.04
N TYR A 384 7.95 12.48 2.90
CA TYR A 384 7.23 11.85 4.01
C TYR A 384 6.92 10.37 3.81
N LEU A 385 7.02 9.80 2.61
CA LEU A 385 6.64 8.40 2.33
C LEU A 385 7.83 7.53 1.89
N HIS A 386 8.94 7.55 2.65
CA HIS A 386 10.18 6.82 2.34
C HIS A 386 10.07 5.29 2.38
N SER A 387 9.14 4.73 3.15
CA SER A 387 8.93 3.28 3.25
C SER A 387 8.41 2.65 1.95
N ARG A 388 7.92 3.47 1.02
CA ARG A 388 7.40 3.05 -0.29
C ARG A 388 8.28 3.58 -1.42
N ALA A 389 8.24 2.88 -2.53
CA ALA A 389 8.98 3.27 -3.73
C ALA A 389 8.12 4.15 -4.64
N PHE A 390 8.75 5.05 -5.38
CA PHE A 390 8.17 5.64 -6.57
C PHE A 390 8.02 4.59 -7.70
N PRO A 391 7.05 4.78 -8.61
CA PRO A 391 6.04 5.84 -8.64
C PRO A 391 4.81 5.56 -7.75
N ASP A 392 4.66 4.35 -7.21
CA ASP A 392 3.49 3.90 -6.43
C ASP A 392 3.06 4.86 -5.32
N LYS A 393 3.99 5.30 -4.47
CA LYS A 393 3.67 6.24 -3.39
C LYS A 393 3.10 7.58 -3.86
N ALA A 394 3.50 8.04 -5.04
CA ALA A 394 3.00 9.29 -5.59
C ALA A 394 1.61 9.11 -6.19
N PHE A 395 1.35 7.96 -6.83
CA PHE A 395 0.02 7.60 -7.30
C PHE A 395 -0.98 7.42 -6.16
N ASP A 396 -0.63 6.67 -5.10
CA ASP A 396 -1.51 6.48 -3.94
C ASP A 396 -1.81 7.82 -3.25
N LEU A 397 -0.80 8.71 -3.13
CA LEU A 397 -1.04 10.04 -2.59
C LEU A 397 -1.94 10.88 -3.50
N LEU A 398 -1.67 10.93 -4.81
CA LEU A 398 -2.47 11.69 -5.77
C LEU A 398 -3.93 11.22 -5.78
N ASP A 399 -4.16 9.91 -5.90
CA ASP A 399 -5.49 9.31 -5.94
C ASP A 399 -6.32 9.67 -4.70
N ARG A 400 -5.74 9.52 -3.50
CA ARG A 400 -6.40 9.91 -2.25
C ARG A 400 -6.71 11.39 -2.20
N VAL A 401 -5.78 12.25 -2.63
CA VAL A 401 -5.98 13.70 -2.69
C VAL A 401 -7.13 14.05 -3.63
N LEU A 402 -7.25 13.39 -4.79
CA LEU A 402 -8.33 13.60 -5.75
C LEU A 402 -9.68 13.14 -5.19
N VAL A 403 -9.73 11.96 -4.56
CA VAL A 403 -10.93 11.45 -3.87
C VAL A 403 -11.39 12.45 -2.82
N LYS A 404 -10.48 12.96 -1.97
CA LYS A 404 -10.84 13.94 -0.94
C LYS A 404 -11.27 15.28 -1.50
N SER A 405 -10.62 15.75 -2.57
CA SER A 405 -11.00 16.98 -3.25
C SER A 405 -12.41 16.86 -3.81
N ALA A 406 -12.71 15.73 -4.48
CA ALA A 406 -14.04 15.44 -5.00
C ALA A 406 -15.11 15.34 -3.89
N LEU A 407 -14.82 14.66 -2.79
CA LEU A 407 -15.72 14.56 -1.62
C LEU A 407 -15.97 15.91 -0.95
N SER A 408 -14.98 16.81 -0.99
CA SER A 408 -15.09 18.17 -0.46
C SER A 408 -15.77 19.13 -1.44
N GLY A 409 -16.18 18.67 -2.62
CA GLY A 409 -16.80 19.49 -3.67
C GLY A 409 -15.83 20.44 -4.39
N LEU A 410 -14.52 20.26 -4.19
CA LEU A 410 -13.48 21.06 -4.85
C LEU A 410 -13.27 20.55 -6.27
N ARG A 411 -13.18 21.48 -7.23
CA ARG A 411 -12.87 21.16 -8.64
C ARG A 411 -11.38 21.15 -8.94
N SER A 412 -10.55 21.65 -8.03
CA SER A 412 -9.10 21.69 -8.14
C SER A 412 -8.48 21.24 -6.81
N VAL A 413 -7.27 20.68 -6.90
CA VAL A 413 -6.48 20.28 -5.73
C VAL A 413 -5.77 21.50 -5.14
N ASN A 414 -5.85 21.65 -3.82
CA ASN A 414 -5.11 22.64 -3.05
C ASN A 414 -4.10 21.95 -2.12
N ARG A 415 -3.05 22.67 -1.72
CA ARG A 415 -2.01 22.18 -0.81
C ARG A 415 -2.55 21.64 0.51
N GLU A 416 -3.54 22.31 1.11
CA GLU A 416 -4.20 21.88 2.35
C GLU A 416 -4.78 20.46 2.26
N VAL A 417 -5.28 20.06 1.09
CA VAL A 417 -5.81 18.69 0.89
C VAL A 417 -4.67 17.67 0.82
N ILE A 418 -3.54 18.04 0.23
CA ILE A 418 -2.33 17.21 0.17
C ILE A 418 -1.82 16.98 1.61
N ASP A 419 -1.62 18.06 2.37
CA ASP A 419 -1.09 18.01 3.72
C ASP A 419 -2.03 17.22 4.66
N ARG A 420 -3.34 17.43 4.55
CA ARG A 420 -4.34 16.62 5.27
C ARG A 420 -4.29 15.13 4.91
N THR A 421 -4.04 14.81 3.63
CA THR A 421 -3.92 13.43 3.19
C THR A 421 -2.68 12.77 3.74
N VAL A 422 -1.54 13.47 3.72
CA VAL A 422 -0.29 12.96 4.27
C VAL A 422 -0.35 12.82 5.79
N SER A 423 -0.99 13.76 6.47
CA SER A 423 -1.23 13.69 7.92
C SER A 423 -1.98 12.40 8.29
N GLU A 424 -3.07 12.08 7.59
CA GLU A 424 -3.83 10.85 7.84
C GLU A 424 -3.05 9.58 7.44
N MET A 425 -2.22 9.64 6.40
CA MET A 425 -1.40 8.50 5.96
C MET A 425 -0.23 8.19 6.92
N THR A 426 0.36 9.22 7.51
CA THR A 426 1.59 9.12 8.31
C THR A 426 1.32 9.19 9.82
N GLY A 427 0.17 9.73 10.21
CA GLY A 427 -0.15 10.09 11.59
C GLY A 427 0.65 11.28 12.12
N LEU A 428 1.25 12.09 11.24
CA LEU A 428 1.90 13.35 11.61
C LEU A 428 0.86 14.47 11.71
N PRO A 429 0.86 15.30 12.77
CA PRO A 429 -0.01 16.47 12.86
C PRO A 429 0.18 17.46 11.70
N LEU A 430 -0.90 18.14 11.29
CA LEU A 430 -0.87 19.15 10.23
C LEU A 430 0.13 20.27 10.49
N GLU A 431 0.28 20.68 11.75
CA GLU A 431 1.26 21.71 12.15
C GLU A 431 2.71 21.35 11.75
N ILE A 432 3.03 20.05 11.61
CA ILE A 432 4.35 19.57 11.17
C ILE A 432 4.49 19.61 9.64
N LEU A 433 3.38 19.55 8.90
CA LEU A 433 3.35 19.52 7.44
C LEU A 433 3.15 20.92 6.82
N ASP A 434 2.33 21.75 7.46
CA ASP A 434 1.90 23.06 6.97
C ASP A 434 2.96 24.16 7.17
N SER A 435 3.87 23.98 8.14
CA SER A 435 4.83 25.01 8.52
C SER A 435 6.08 25.02 7.64
N ASN A 436 6.61 26.21 7.37
CA ASN A 436 7.98 26.34 6.87
C ASN A 436 8.90 25.67 7.91
N PRO A 437 9.63 24.59 7.56
CA PRO A 437 10.41 23.83 8.52
C PRO A 437 11.43 24.71 9.25
N ALA A 438 11.98 25.73 8.57
CA ALA A 438 12.88 26.70 9.18
C ALA A 438 12.23 27.47 10.34
N GLU A 439 11.04 28.04 10.11
CA GLU A 439 10.32 28.85 11.11
C GLU A 439 9.88 28.01 12.29
N ARG A 440 9.45 26.76 12.06
CA ARG A 440 9.13 25.84 13.14
C ARG A 440 10.38 25.64 14.01
N LEU A 441 11.48 25.20 13.39
CA LEU A 441 12.72 24.82 14.09
C LEU A 441 13.38 25.97 14.87
N ASP A 442 13.01 27.23 14.64
CA ASP A 442 13.39 28.38 15.48
C ASP A 442 12.93 28.27 16.94
N GLY A 443 11.81 27.59 17.18
CA GLY A 443 11.31 27.34 18.54
C GLY A 443 11.87 26.08 19.22
N LEU A 444 12.61 25.22 18.50
CA LEU A 444 13.00 23.89 19.01
C LEU A 444 13.89 23.99 20.27
N GLU A 445 14.92 24.84 20.23
CA GLU A 445 15.86 24.98 21.35
C GLU A 445 15.13 25.42 22.63
N ALA A 446 14.37 26.51 22.55
CA ALA A 446 13.62 27.04 23.68
C ALA A 446 12.59 26.03 24.22
N PHE A 447 11.97 25.25 23.33
CA PHE A 447 11.05 24.19 23.73
C PHE A 447 11.77 23.08 24.52
N LEU A 448 12.94 22.62 24.05
CA LEU A 448 13.72 21.59 24.73
C LEU A 448 14.27 22.08 26.08
N GLU A 449 14.76 23.32 26.15
CA GLU A 449 15.23 23.94 27.40
C GLU A 449 14.12 24.07 28.45
N ALA A 450 12.91 24.43 28.02
CA ALA A 450 11.74 24.50 28.89
C ALA A 450 11.29 23.09 29.34
N ALA A 451 11.42 22.08 28.48
CA ALA A 451 11.02 20.71 28.78
C ALA A 451 11.99 19.99 29.73
N VAL A 452 13.30 20.25 29.60
CA VAL A 452 14.36 19.61 30.41
C VAL A 452 15.28 20.67 31.01
N PRO A 453 14.90 21.26 32.17
CA PRO A 453 15.69 22.29 32.83
C PRO A 453 17.10 21.81 33.18
N GLY A 454 18.10 22.68 32.99
CA GLY A 454 19.50 22.41 33.34
C GLY A 454 20.31 21.72 32.26
N GLN A 455 19.72 21.39 31.10
CA GLN A 455 20.38 20.69 30.00
C GLN A 455 20.46 21.56 28.72
N ASN A 456 20.74 22.85 28.88
CA ASN A 456 20.74 23.83 27.78
C ASN A 456 21.80 23.56 26.71
N GLN A 457 22.94 22.98 27.08
CA GLN A 457 23.94 22.56 26.10
C GLN A 457 23.42 21.40 25.23
N ALA A 458 22.76 20.41 25.84
CA ALA A 458 22.13 19.32 25.11
C ALA A 458 21.06 19.82 24.15
N ALA A 459 20.18 20.73 24.59
CA ALA A 459 19.15 21.33 23.75
C ALA A 459 19.72 22.03 22.50
N ARG A 460 20.81 22.80 22.67
CA ARG A 460 21.51 23.49 21.59
C ARG A 460 22.11 22.53 20.55
N GLU A 461 22.83 21.51 21.02
CA GLU A 461 23.48 20.55 20.13
C GLU A 461 22.46 19.70 19.36
N ILE A 462 21.38 19.25 20.02
CA ILE A 462 20.27 18.54 19.36
C ILE A 462 19.64 19.43 18.28
N THR A 463 19.33 20.69 18.64
CA THR A 463 18.70 21.64 17.71
C THR A 463 19.55 21.88 16.48
N ARG A 464 20.87 22.01 16.64
CA ARG A 464 21.81 22.21 15.53
C ARG A 464 21.74 21.07 14.53
N VAL A 465 21.88 19.82 14.98
CA VAL A 465 21.90 18.63 14.11
C VAL A 465 20.55 18.45 13.41
N ILE A 466 19.46 18.47 14.17
CA ILE A 466 18.10 18.29 13.62
C ILE A 466 17.76 19.38 12.59
N ARG A 467 18.23 20.62 12.81
CA ARG A 467 17.99 21.72 11.88
C ARG A 467 18.66 21.48 10.53
N ILE A 468 19.88 20.96 10.50
CA ILE A 468 20.59 20.66 9.25
C ILE A 468 19.84 19.56 8.48
N ALA A 469 19.46 18.48 9.17
CA ALA A 469 18.72 17.35 8.59
C ALA A 469 17.36 17.76 8.02
N LYS A 470 16.53 18.41 8.84
CA LYS A 470 15.16 18.79 8.42
C LYS A 470 15.11 19.85 7.34
N LEU A 471 16.16 20.66 7.20
CA LEU A 471 16.31 21.60 6.08
C LEU A 471 16.88 20.94 4.80
N GLY A 472 17.23 19.64 4.85
CA GLY A 472 17.83 18.93 3.73
C GLY A 472 19.22 19.44 3.37
N LEU A 473 19.92 20.01 4.35
CA LEU A 473 21.28 20.54 4.20
C LEU A 473 22.36 19.50 4.53
N ASP A 474 21.94 18.29 4.92
CA ASP A 474 22.85 17.18 5.15
C ASP A 474 23.45 16.64 3.87
N VAL A 475 24.70 16.21 3.97
CA VAL A 475 25.44 15.58 2.88
C VAL A 475 24.86 14.21 2.53
N HIS A 476 24.23 13.55 3.49
CA HIS A 476 23.67 12.20 3.37
C HIS A 476 22.19 12.17 3.78
N PRO A 477 21.26 12.58 2.89
CA PRO A 477 19.82 12.60 3.18
C PRO A 477 19.22 11.23 3.48
N GLU A 478 19.88 10.16 3.04
CA GLU A 478 19.50 8.78 3.32
C GLU A 478 19.64 8.40 4.79
N ARG A 479 20.57 9.01 5.55
CA ARG A 479 20.83 8.69 6.96
C ARG A 479 19.67 9.13 7.87
N PRO A 480 19.59 8.61 9.12
CA PRO A 480 18.61 9.11 10.08
C PRO A 480 18.73 10.62 10.28
N ASP A 481 17.62 11.29 10.64
CA ASP A 481 17.57 12.75 10.86
C ASP A 481 18.54 13.26 11.94
N GLY A 482 19.09 12.34 12.73
CA GLY A 482 20.16 12.59 13.68
C GLY A 482 20.42 11.35 14.51
N VAL A 483 21.69 11.03 14.71
CA VAL A 483 22.17 9.92 15.54
C VAL A 483 22.92 10.51 16.74
N PHE A 484 22.24 10.54 17.88
CA PHE A 484 22.78 11.12 19.12
C PHE A 484 23.23 10.06 20.10
N LEU A 485 24.24 10.39 20.89
CA LEU A 485 24.64 9.58 22.04
C LEU A 485 24.57 10.40 23.33
N PHE A 486 23.64 10.07 24.22
CA PHE A 486 23.42 10.73 25.50
C PHE A 486 24.18 10.03 26.63
N ILE A 487 25.15 10.74 27.21
CA ILE A 487 26.03 10.24 28.27
C ILE A 487 25.74 10.98 29.57
N GLY A 488 25.81 10.31 30.72
CA GLY A 488 25.57 10.95 32.02
C GLY A 488 24.92 10.05 33.08
N PRO A 489 24.62 10.56 34.27
CA PRO A 489 23.96 9.80 35.34
C PRO A 489 22.52 9.42 34.99
N GLU A 490 21.94 8.50 35.77
CA GLU A 490 20.50 8.23 35.71
C GLU A 490 19.69 9.41 36.29
N GLY A 491 18.51 9.66 35.73
CA GLY A 491 17.56 10.67 36.24
C GLY A 491 17.92 12.13 35.97
N VAL A 492 18.93 12.42 35.14
CA VAL A 492 19.30 13.81 34.75
C VAL A 492 18.46 14.39 33.61
N GLY A 493 17.51 13.63 33.06
CA GLY A 493 16.59 14.10 32.01
C GLY A 493 16.84 13.56 30.59
N LYS A 494 17.64 12.50 30.43
CA LYS A 494 17.95 11.94 29.09
C LYS A 494 16.73 11.42 28.35
N VAL A 495 15.90 10.63 29.04
CA VAL A 495 14.67 10.05 28.46
C VAL A 495 13.62 11.13 28.25
N GLU A 496 13.53 12.09 29.19
CA GLU A 496 12.68 13.27 29.06
C GLU A 496 13.04 14.13 27.84
N MET A 497 14.34 14.31 27.57
CA MET A 497 14.82 15.03 26.38
C MET A 497 14.42 14.30 25.10
N ALA A 498 14.58 12.98 25.06
CA ALA A 498 14.14 12.16 23.93
C ALA A 498 12.61 12.25 23.73
N ALA A 499 11.82 12.15 24.79
CA ALA A 499 10.36 12.25 24.72
C ALA A 499 9.90 13.66 24.30
N ALA A 500 10.57 14.72 24.76
CA ALA A 500 10.30 16.09 24.33
C ALA A 500 10.62 16.27 22.83
N LEU A 501 11.77 15.76 22.38
CA LEU A 501 12.14 15.80 20.98
C LEU A 501 11.15 15.03 20.09
N ALA A 502 10.72 13.83 20.51
CA ALA A 502 9.70 13.06 19.80
C ALA A 502 8.37 13.81 19.71
N SER A 503 7.94 14.45 20.81
CA SER A 503 6.73 15.27 20.84
C SER A 503 6.82 16.44 19.88
N TYR A 504 7.98 17.08 19.79
CA TYR A 504 8.18 18.24 18.93
C TYR A 504 8.28 17.85 17.45
N LEU A 505 9.02 16.80 17.11
CA LEU A 505 9.25 16.41 15.71
C LEU A 505 8.11 15.61 15.11
N PHE A 506 7.47 14.75 15.90
CA PHE A 506 6.48 13.79 15.42
C PHE A 506 5.09 14.02 16.03
N GLY A 507 4.93 15.02 16.89
CA GLY A 507 3.65 15.45 17.46
C GLY A 507 3.24 14.78 18.76
N SER A 508 3.88 13.66 19.13
CA SER A 508 3.56 12.91 20.34
C SER A 508 4.78 12.19 20.89
N SER A 509 4.88 12.10 22.21
CA SER A 509 5.89 11.26 22.88
C SER A 509 5.69 9.78 22.61
N GLU A 510 4.50 9.33 22.20
CA GLU A 510 4.23 7.93 21.83
C GLU A 510 4.93 7.50 20.55
N LYS A 511 5.39 8.46 19.73
CA LYS A 511 6.25 8.19 18.57
C LYS A 511 7.68 7.85 18.97
N MET A 512 8.02 7.90 20.26
CA MET A 512 9.27 7.37 20.80
C MET A 512 9.14 5.87 21.03
N ILE A 513 10.01 5.10 20.38
CA ILE A 513 10.07 3.65 20.48
C ILE A 513 11.33 3.28 21.27
N GLU A 514 11.12 2.69 22.45
CA GLU A 514 12.22 2.35 23.35
C GLU A 514 12.69 0.90 23.14
N PHE A 515 14.01 0.73 23.08
CA PHE A 515 14.66 -0.57 23.12
C PHE A 515 15.72 -0.59 24.22
N ASP A 516 15.61 -1.54 25.13
CA ASP A 516 16.61 -1.78 26.17
C ASP A 516 17.73 -2.68 25.64
N MET A 517 18.88 -2.10 25.33
CA MET A 517 20.01 -2.83 24.74
C MET A 517 20.66 -3.82 25.72
N SER A 518 20.40 -3.71 27.02
CA SER A 518 20.85 -4.73 27.99
C SER A 518 20.23 -6.11 27.71
N GLN A 519 19.05 -6.14 27.09
CA GLN A 519 18.39 -7.37 26.66
C GLN A 519 19.05 -7.99 25.41
N PHE A 520 20.00 -7.31 24.77
CA PHE A 520 20.66 -7.74 23.52
C PHE A 520 22.17 -7.98 23.71
N SER A 521 22.56 -8.43 24.91
CA SER A 521 23.95 -8.73 25.28
C SER A 521 24.52 -10.00 24.62
N GLU A 522 23.67 -10.94 24.22
CA GLU A 522 24.06 -12.16 23.50
C GLU A 522 24.14 -11.93 21.98
N SER A 523 25.05 -12.61 21.29
CA SER A 523 25.22 -12.51 19.83
C SER A 523 23.99 -12.99 19.04
N SER A 524 23.24 -13.97 19.56
CA SER A 524 22.00 -14.48 18.98
C SER A 524 20.85 -13.46 19.00
N SER A 525 20.97 -12.40 19.82
CA SER A 525 19.91 -11.41 20.05
C SER A 525 19.62 -10.53 18.83
N LEU A 526 20.55 -10.46 17.87
CA LEU A 526 20.32 -9.77 16.60
C LEU A 526 19.05 -10.30 15.91
N SER A 527 18.83 -11.62 15.97
CA SER A 527 17.62 -12.24 15.41
C SER A 527 16.31 -11.75 16.04
N ARG A 528 16.33 -11.24 17.27
CA ARG A 528 15.16 -10.61 17.90
C ARG A 528 14.92 -9.19 17.39
N LEU A 529 15.98 -8.46 17.00
CA LEU A 529 15.85 -7.11 16.42
C LEU A 529 15.37 -7.13 14.98
N ILE A 530 15.95 -7.99 14.14
CA ILE A 530 15.73 -8.00 12.69
C ILE A 530 14.98 -9.23 12.16
N GLY A 531 14.66 -10.19 13.03
CA GLY A 531 14.04 -11.47 12.67
C GLY A 531 15.08 -12.59 12.54
N ALA A 532 14.60 -13.84 12.60
CA ALA A 532 15.46 -15.01 12.45
C ALA A 532 15.81 -15.24 10.98
N GLU A 533 17.07 -15.60 10.69
CA GLU A 533 17.52 -15.95 9.35
C GLU A 533 16.90 -17.25 8.82
N PRO A 534 16.85 -17.45 7.49
CA PRO A 534 16.39 -18.69 6.89
C PRO A 534 17.13 -19.93 7.40
N GLY A 535 16.42 -20.78 8.16
CA GLY A 535 16.95 -22.04 8.71
C GLY A 535 17.02 -22.11 10.24
N TYR A 536 16.72 -21.02 10.94
CA TYR A 536 16.62 -20.96 12.40
C TYR A 536 15.17 -21.07 12.91
N VAL A 537 14.98 -21.59 14.12
CA VAL A 537 13.65 -21.68 14.76
C VAL A 537 13.07 -20.27 14.93
N GLY A 538 11.85 -20.03 14.42
CA GLY A 538 11.21 -18.72 14.39
C GLY A 538 11.34 -17.97 13.06
N TYR A 539 11.99 -18.58 12.05
CA TYR A 539 12.03 -18.06 10.69
C TYR A 539 10.62 -18.02 10.06
N GLY A 540 10.22 -16.85 9.56
CA GLY A 540 8.96 -16.63 8.83
C GLY A 540 7.76 -16.21 9.68
N ASP A 541 7.75 -16.54 10.98
CA ASP A 541 6.58 -16.30 11.86
C ASP A 541 6.66 -15.01 12.70
N ARG A 542 7.85 -14.38 12.81
CA ARG A 542 8.06 -13.15 13.59
C ARG A 542 8.95 -12.16 12.83
N SER A 543 8.40 -10.99 12.49
CA SER A 543 9.22 -9.83 12.13
C SER A 543 10.03 -9.40 13.36
N GLY A 544 11.28 -8.98 13.16
CA GLY A 544 12.11 -8.45 14.24
C GLY A 544 11.46 -7.25 14.94
N LEU A 545 11.81 -7.01 16.21
CA LEU A 545 11.25 -5.91 17.00
C LEU A 545 11.53 -4.54 16.37
N LEU A 546 12.76 -4.31 15.91
CA LEU A 546 13.13 -3.07 15.22
C LEU A 546 12.47 -2.99 13.84
N SER A 547 12.42 -4.12 13.13
CA SER A 547 11.77 -4.20 11.83
C SER A 547 10.30 -3.78 11.89
N ARG A 548 9.57 -4.33 12.86
CA ARG A 548 8.16 -4.03 13.07
C ARG A 548 7.93 -2.59 13.50
N ALA A 549 8.75 -2.09 14.43
CA ALA A 549 8.68 -0.72 14.90
C ALA A 549 8.75 0.29 13.75
N LEU A 550 9.67 0.08 12.79
CA LEU A 550 9.84 0.98 11.65
C LEU A 550 8.77 0.78 10.56
N GLN A 551 8.22 -0.43 10.42
CA GLN A 551 7.08 -0.67 9.54
C GLN A 551 5.81 0.03 10.05
N ASP A 552 5.52 -0.12 11.35
CA ASP A 552 4.33 0.43 11.99
C ASP A 552 4.45 1.96 12.17
N HIS A 553 5.67 2.45 12.47
CA HIS A 553 5.96 3.86 12.75
C HIS A 553 7.23 4.34 12.03
N PRO A 554 7.16 4.61 10.71
CA PRO A 554 8.30 5.09 9.92
C PRO A 554 8.82 6.47 10.36
N HIS A 555 7.94 7.31 10.91
CA HIS A 555 8.27 8.60 11.52
C HIS A 555 8.28 8.44 13.03
N SER A 556 9.45 8.19 13.60
CA SER A 556 9.59 7.86 15.01
C SER A 556 10.95 8.28 15.57
N LEU A 557 11.02 8.35 16.89
CA LEU A 557 12.27 8.48 17.61
C LEU A 557 12.65 7.11 18.17
N LEU A 558 13.81 6.57 17.78
CA LEU A 558 14.33 5.32 18.30
C LEU A 558 15.23 5.60 19.52
N LEU A 559 14.79 5.20 20.72
CA LEU A 559 15.58 5.32 21.94
C LEU A 559 16.25 3.98 22.27
N LEU A 560 17.55 3.88 22.06
CA LEU A 560 18.37 2.71 22.35
C LEU A 560 19.07 2.88 23.71
N LYS A 561 18.50 2.30 24.75
CA LYS A 561 18.97 2.46 26.13
C LYS A 561 20.15 1.55 26.44
N ASN A 562 21.15 2.05 27.16
CA ASN A 562 22.35 1.30 27.58
C ASN A 562 23.08 0.59 26.43
N ILE A 563 23.40 1.33 25.36
CA ILE A 563 24.00 0.77 24.13
C ILE A 563 25.34 0.08 24.37
N ASP A 564 26.08 0.50 25.40
CA ASP A 564 27.34 -0.09 25.85
C ASP A 564 27.20 -1.52 26.37
N LEU A 565 25.99 -1.92 26.80
CA LEU A 565 25.68 -3.29 27.24
C LEU A 565 25.25 -4.21 26.08
N ALA A 566 25.04 -3.66 24.88
CA ALA A 566 24.68 -4.45 23.70
C ALA A 566 25.86 -5.30 23.25
N ASN A 567 25.57 -6.47 22.67
CA ASN A 567 26.57 -7.27 22.02
C ASN A 567 27.27 -6.50 20.88
N VAL A 568 28.57 -6.76 20.67
CA VAL A 568 29.37 -6.17 19.59
C VAL A 568 28.71 -6.38 18.22
N THR A 569 28.14 -7.55 17.94
CA THR A 569 27.46 -7.83 16.66
C THR A 569 26.23 -6.94 16.46
N VAL A 570 25.49 -6.65 17.54
CA VAL A 570 24.33 -5.74 17.49
C VAL A 570 24.80 -4.30 17.23
N GLN A 571 25.86 -3.86 17.91
CA GLN A 571 26.45 -2.54 17.67
C GLN A 571 26.98 -2.38 16.23
N GLN A 572 27.61 -3.43 15.67
CA GLN A 572 28.08 -3.43 14.27
C GLN A 572 26.91 -3.30 13.30
N PHE A 573 25.85 -4.09 13.50
CA PHE A 573 24.65 -4.00 12.68
C PHE A 573 24.04 -2.58 12.72
N LEU A 574 23.92 -1.98 13.90
CA LEU A 574 23.39 -0.62 14.05
C LEU A 574 24.27 0.41 13.35
N ALA A 575 25.60 0.28 13.45
CA ALA A 575 26.53 1.15 12.73
C ALA A 575 26.31 1.10 11.21
N ASP A 576 26.21 -0.10 10.64
CA ASP A 576 25.95 -0.30 9.21
C ASP A 576 24.59 0.26 8.80
N ALA A 577 23.56 0.05 9.63
CA ALA A 577 22.22 0.57 9.39
C ALA A 577 22.16 2.10 9.43
N PHE A 578 22.89 2.75 10.35
CA PHE A 578 22.95 4.21 10.46
C PHE A 578 23.81 4.86 9.37
N GLU A 579 24.80 4.15 8.84
CA GLU A 579 25.57 4.61 7.68
C GLU A 579 24.72 4.59 6.41
N ARG A 580 24.02 3.48 6.17
CA ARG A 580 23.21 3.32 4.96
C ARG A 580 21.88 4.07 5.04
N GLY A 581 21.41 4.35 6.26
CA GLY A 581 20.08 4.89 6.47
C GLY A 581 18.95 3.90 6.17
N SER A 582 19.29 2.63 5.94
CA SER A 582 18.35 1.54 5.81
C SER A 582 19.01 0.23 6.23
N PHE A 583 18.19 -0.78 6.51
CA PHE A 583 18.67 -2.15 6.66
C PHE A 583 17.67 -3.14 6.10
N THR A 584 18.19 -4.30 5.72
CA THR A 584 17.37 -5.41 5.26
C THR A 584 17.12 -6.36 6.43
N ASP A 585 15.84 -6.63 6.73
CA ASP A 585 15.46 -7.57 7.78
C ASP A 585 15.70 -9.03 7.35
N ALA A 586 15.50 -9.98 8.26
CA ALA A 586 15.74 -11.40 7.96
C ALA A 586 14.69 -12.02 7.01
N CYS A 587 13.56 -11.35 6.81
CA CYS A 587 12.59 -11.68 5.77
C CYS A 587 12.98 -11.10 4.40
N GLY A 588 13.97 -10.20 4.39
CA GLY A 588 14.51 -9.49 3.25
C GLY A 588 13.78 -8.17 2.93
N SER A 589 12.90 -7.70 3.82
CA SER A 589 12.29 -6.38 3.68
C SER A 589 13.35 -5.31 3.92
N ASP A 590 13.49 -4.36 2.99
CA ASP A 590 14.37 -3.20 3.14
C ASP A 590 13.62 -2.08 3.86
N LEU A 591 14.13 -1.66 5.02
CA LEU A 591 13.51 -0.72 5.94
C LEU A 591 14.37 0.53 6.07
N SER A 592 13.78 1.67 5.74
CA SER A 592 14.44 2.98 5.83
C SER A 592 14.38 3.54 7.26
N LEU A 593 15.48 4.17 7.66
CA LEU A 593 15.67 4.93 8.89
C LEU A 593 15.71 6.45 8.63
N SER A 594 15.55 6.90 7.37
CA SER A 594 15.74 8.30 6.97
C SER A 594 14.74 9.28 7.61
N ASN A 595 13.60 8.78 8.10
CA ASN A 595 12.59 9.54 8.84
C ASN A 595 12.63 9.31 10.36
N ALA A 596 13.65 8.61 10.83
CA ALA A 596 13.83 8.31 12.24
C ALA A 596 14.89 9.22 12.84
N THR A 597 14.67 9.65 14.08
CA THR A 597 15.73 10.22 14.92
C THR A 597 16.22 9.14 15.87
N VAL A 598 17.52 8.91 15.95
CA VAL A 598 18.10 7.88 16.80
C VAL A 598 18.76 8.53 18.02
N ILE A 599 18.38 8.09 19.20
CA ILE A 599 19.04 8.46 20.46
C ILE A 599 19.54 7.19 21.13
N MET A 600 20.84 7.10 21.30
CA MET A 600 21.49 6.08 22.12
C MET A 600 21.79 6.67 23.49
N THR A 601 21.72 5.87 24.55
CA THR A 601 22.10 6.32 25.89
C THR A 601 23.15 5.42 26.52
N ILE A 602 24.08 6.01 27.26
CA ILE A 602 25.02 5.32 28.15
C ILE A 602 24.86 5.91 29.54
N SER A 603 24.53 5.06 30.52
CA SER A 603 24.41 5.48 31.91
C SER A 603 25.79 5.40 32.57
N SER A 604 26.34 6.55 32.98
CA SER A 604 27.56 6.59 33.78
C SER A 604 27.19 6.49 35.25
N VAL A 605 27.69 5.48 35.95
CA VAL A 605 27.59 5.41 37.41
C VAL A 605 28.34 6.60 37.99
N GLY A 606 27.66 7.43 38.78
CA GLY A 606 28.25 8.58 39.45
C GLY A 606 29.37 8.15 40.38
N GLY A 607 30.60 8.20 39.89
CA GLY A 607 31.82 8.00 40.64
C GLY A 607 32.87 8.94 40.05
N ASN A 608 33.63 9.60 40.92
CA ASN A 608 34.68 10.57 40.60
C ASN A 608 35.51 10.18 39.35
N HIS A 609 35.06 10.60 38.18
CA HIS A 609 35.97 10.82 37.08
C HIS A 609 36.66 12.16 37.36
N PRO A 610 38.00 12.22 37.21
CA PRO A 610 38.73 13.46 37.46
C PRO A 610 38.09 14.53 36.59
N GLN A 611 37.84 15.71 37.16
CA GLN A 611 37.26 16.86 36.46
C GLN A 611 37.77 16.89 35.01
N ILE A 612 36.89 16.55 34.07
CA ILE A 612 37.08 16.78 32.63
C ILE A 612 36.81 18.28 32.42
N GLY A 613 37.61 19.08 33.10
CA GLY A 613 37.56 20.52 33.10
C GLY A 613 38.85 21.05 32.50
N PHE A 614 39.31 20.49 31.37
CA PHE A 614 40.36 21.12 30.56
C PHE A 614 40.50 20.45 29.18
N LEU A 615 39.46 20.41 28.37
CA LEU A 615 39.62 20.24 26.92
C LEU A 615 38.49 21.00 26.22
N ALA A 616 38.68 22.31 26.16
CA ALA A 616 38.03 23.08 25.12
C ALA A 616 38.40 22.47 23.76
N SER A 617 37.37 21.99 23.06
CA SER A 617 37.24 22.09 21.60
C SER A 617 37.92 21.06 20.69
N SER A 618 38.34 19.86 21.12
CA SER A 618 38.95 18.97 20.09
C SER A 618 38.92 17.44 20.21
N ASN A 619 38.24 16.76 21.15
CA ASN A 619 37.99 15.32 20.99
C ASN A 619 36.89 14.74 21.90
N ASN A 620 35.62 14.84 21.49
CA ASN A 620 34.53 14.05 22.09
C ASN A 620 34.76 12.53 21.94
N HIS A 621 35.57 12.10 20.96
CA HIS A 621 35.92 10.70 20.71
C HIS A 621 36.68 10.01 21.85
N ALA A 622 37.44 10.73 22.68
CA ALA A 622 38.19 10.11 23.77
C ALA A 622 37.27 9.55 24.88
N ALA A 623 36.14 10.22 25.15
CA ALA A 623 35.16 9.77 26.14
C ALA A 623 34.38 8.51 25.69
N LEU A 624 34.34 8.26 24.38
CA LEU A 624 33.68 7.11 23.76
C LEU A 624 34.58 5.87 23.68
N SER A 625 35.90 6.08 23.71
CA SER A 625 36.89 5.02 23.55
C SER A 625 36.71 3.93 24.62
N GLY A 626 36.38 2.72 24.16
CA GLY A 626 36.23 1.53 25.00
C GLY A 626 34.82 1.25 25.55
N ARG A 627 33.83 2.14 25.38
CA ARG A 627 32.43 1.87 25.80
C ARG A 627 31.55 1.36 24.67
N ILE A 628 31.76 1.87 23.47
CA ILE A 628 31.12 1.41 22.24
C ILE A 628 32.20 1.12 21.19
N ILE A 629 31.87 0.30 20.20
CA ILE A 629 32.81 -0.01 19.13
C ILE A 629 33.08 1.19 18.22
N GLU A 630 34.28 1.24 17.64
CA GLU A 630 34.68 2.33 16.75
C GLU A 630 33.77 2.51 15.52
N PRO A 631 33.29 1.44 14.86
CA PRO A 631 32.32 1.60 13.78
C PRO A 631 31.06 2.36 14.19
N LEU A 632 30.56 2.16 15.41
CA LEU A 632 29.35 2.82 15.90
C LEU A 632 29.63 4.25 16.34
N SER A 633 30.76 4.50 17.02
CA SER A 633 31.17 5.85 17.43
C SER A 633 31.34 6.78 16.23
N ALA A 634 31.85 6.27 15.10
CA ALA A 634 32.00 7.02 13.86
C ALA A 634 30.68 7.38 13.17
N ARG A 635 29.54 6.81 13.59
CA ARG A 635 28.20 7.12 13.04
C ARG A 635 27.37 8.03 13.95
N VAL A 636 27.88 8.35 15.14
CA VAL A 636 27.26 9.32 16.03
C VAL A 636 27.50 10.72 15.46
N ASP A 637 26.44 11.45 15.16
CA ASP A 637 26.55 12.82 14.66
C ASP A 637 26.93 13.78 15.80
N GLU A 638 26.43 13.53 17.01
CA GLU A 638 26.83 14.27 18.21
C GLU A 638 26.75 13.43 19.50
N ALA A 639 27.81 13.50 20.32
CA ALA A 639 27.85 12.88 21.64
C ALA A 639 27.62 13.95 22.71
N ILE A 640 26.50 13.83 23.43
CA ILE A 640 25.98 14.86 24.32
C ILE A 640 26.10 14.39 25.76
N GLU A 641 26.87 15.14 26.54
CA GLU A 641 27.00 14.93 27.98
C GLU A 641 25.86 15.63 28.73
N PHE A 642 25.20 14.90 29.61
CA PHE A 642 24.17 15.39 30.52
C PHE A 642 24.78 15.55 31.91
N CYS A 643 24.84 16.80 32.37
CA CYS A 643 25.40 17.11 33.67
C CYS A 643 24.41 16.78 34.81
N PRO A 644 24.90 16.50 36.03
CA PRO A 644 24.07 16.49 37.23
C PRO A 644 23.30 17.80 37.36
N LEU A 645 22.04 17.71 37.80
CA LEU A 645 21.16 18.86 37.88
C LEU A 645 21.53 19.77 39.07
N ASP A 646 21.60 21.06 38.81
CA ASP A 646 21.73 22.06 39.84
C ASP A 646 20.42 22.28 40.61
N GLN A 647 20.47 23.08 41.66
CA GLN A 647 19.31 23.29 42.53
C GLN A 647 18.15 23.97 41.77
N ASP A 648 18.46 24.90 40.87
CA ASP A 648 17.46 25.61 40.09
C ASP A 648 16.76 24.68 39.09
N ALA A 649 17.51 23.80 38.42
CA ALA A 649 16.97 22.79 37.52
C ALA A 649 16.10 21.77 38.27
N ILE A 650 16.51 21.34 39.47
CA ILE A 650 15.69 20.47 40.34
C ILE A 650 14.36 21.16 40.65
N TYR A 651 14.39 22.43 41.06
CA TYR A 651 13.18 23.17 41.45
C TYR A 651 12.23 23.33 40.25
N ARG A 652 12.76 23.73 39.10
CA ARG A 652 11.99 23.82 37.85
C ARG A 652 11.40 22.47 37.45
N THR A 653 12.16 21.39 37.58
CA THR A 653 11.69 20.04 37.24
C THR A 653 10.56 19.59 38.16
N ILE A 654 10.68 19.81 39.47
CA ILE A 654 9.60 19.52 40.43
C ILE A 654 8.36 20.36 40.10
N SER A 655 8.54 21.65 39.80
CA SER A 655 7.44 22.54 39.40
C SER A 655 6.70 22.00 38.17
N LEU A 656 7.42 21.57 37.12
CA LEU A 656 6.82 21.00 35.91
C LEU A 656 6.05 19.71 36.20
N ARG A 657 6.59 18.83 37.05
CA ARG A 657 5.94 17.56 37.44
C ARG A 657 4.70 17.78 38.29
N LEU A 658 4.75 18.74 39.22
CA LEU A 658 3.60 19.15 40.02
C LEU A 658 2.48 19.74 39.17
N GLU A 659 2.79 20.58 38.19
CA GLU A 659 1.76 21.14 37.30
C GLU A 659 1.10 20.05 36.43
N ARG A 660 1.90 19.12 35.87
CA ARG A 660 1.35 17.95 35.16
C ARG A 660 0.47 17.10 36.07
N LEU A 661 0.88 16.90 37.33
CA LEU A 661 0.09 16.17 38.31
C LEU A 661 -1.22 16.91 38.61
N ARG A 662 -1.18 18.23 38.79
CA ARG A 662 -2.35 19.09 39.04
C ARG A 662 -3.41 18.88 37.98
N VAL A 663 -3.05 19.03 36.70
CA VAL A 663 -3.96 18.85 35.56
C VAL A 663 -4.62 17.46 35.57
N ARG A 664 -3.85 16.39 35.86
CA ARG A 664 -4.41 15.04 35.96
C ARG A 664 -5.37 14.87 37.13
N LEU A 665 -5.07 15.45 38.30
CA LEU A 665 -5.92 15.37 39.49
C LEU A 665 -7.25 16.13 39.27
N GLU A 666 -7.19 17.31 38.65
CA GLU A 666 -8.36 18.11 38.28
C GLU A 666 -9.27 17.36 37.31
N ALA A 667 -8.69 16.74 36.27
CA ALA A 667 -9.45 15.94 35.30
C ALA A 667 -10.07 14.67 35.92
N ALA A 668 -9.39 14.01 36.86
CA ALA A 668 -9.84 12.75 37.43
C ALA A 668 -11.06 12.88 38.36
N GLN A 669 -11.18 14.00 39.09
CA GLN A 669 -12.25 14.21 40.07
C GLN A 669 -13.09 15.47 39.84
N CYS A 670 -12.89 16.19 38.73
CA CYS A 670 -13.59 17.46 38.40
C CYS A 670 -13.49 18.51 39.53
N VAL A 671 -12.32 18.61 40.14
CA VAL A 671 -11.98 19.54 41.24
C VAL A 671 -11.01 20.60 40.76
N THR A 672 -10.87 21.70 41.51
CA THR A 672 -9.79 22.67 41.28
C THR A 672 -8.68 22.41 42.30
N VAL A 673 -7.43 22.27 41.86
CA VAL A 673 -6.31 21.95 42.75
C VAL A 673 -5.35 23.12 42.78
N SER A 674 -5.07 23.61 43.98
CA SER A 674 -4.03 24.61 44.24
C SER A 674 -2.86 23.96 44.98
N MET A 675 -1.64 24.27 44.54
CA MET A 675 -0.41 23.75 45.13
C MET A 675 0.36 24.90 45.79
N HIS A 676 0.65 24.77 47.09
CA HIS A 676 1.37 25.79 47.84
C HIS A 676 2.82 25.95 47.35
N ALA A 677 3.32 27.19 47.32
CA ALA A 677 4.66 27.50 46.80
C ALA A 677 5.78 26.71 47.53
N ASP A 678 5.63 26.51 48.84
CA ASP A 678 6.59 25.79 49.68
C ASP A 678 6.66 24.27 49.43
N LEU A 679 5.78 23.70 48.59
CA LEU A 679 5.87 22.28 48.22
C LEU A 679 7.16 21.97 47.45
N ILE A 680 7.60 22.87 46.57
CA ILE A 680 8.79 22.68 45.74
C ILE A 680 10.04 22.53 46.61
N PRO A 681 10.38 23.48 47.51
CA PRO A 681 11.55 23.34 48.37
C PRO A 681 11.45 22.13 49.31
N ALA A 682 10.26 21.83 49.85
CA ALA A 682 10.06 20.66 50.72
C ALA A 682 10.32 19.32 49.99
N LEU A 683 9.79 19.16 48.78
CA LEU A 683 10.02 17.96 47.96
C LEU A 683 11.48 17.85 47.51
N ALA A 684 12.13 18.98 47.18
CA ALA A 684 13.53 19.00 46.79
C ALA A 684 14.46 18.57 47.93
N GLU A 685 14.20 19.03 49.16
CA GLU A 685 14.96 18.63 50.34
C GLU A 685 14.79 17.13 50.63
N ARG A 686 13.56 16.62 50.50
CA ARG A 686 13.25 15.21 50.71
C ARG A 686 13.88 14.30 49.67
N LEU A 687 13.86 14.69 48.39
CA LEU A 687 14.56 14.00 47.31
C LEU A 687 16.06 13.85 47.58
N LYS A 688 16.72 14.92 48.04
CA LYS A 688 18.14 14.89 48.41
C LYS A 688 18.43 13.91 49.56
N ARG A 689 17.50 13.76 50.52
CA ARG A 689 17.66 12.86 51.66
C ARG A 689 17.41 11.39 51.32
N GLU A 690 16.39 11.09 50.49
CA GLU A 690 15.90 9.72 50.30
C GLU A 690 16.49 9.01 49.08
N THR A 691 16.59 9.66 47.92
CA THR A 691 16.92 9.00 46.65
C THR A 691 18.13 9.59 45.93
N ASN A 692 18.53 10.81 46.27
CA ASN A 692 19.63 11.57 45.68
C ASN A 692 19.59 11.65 44.12
N CYS A 693 18.41 11.41 43.55
CA CYS A 693 18.15 11.32 42.11
C CYS A 693 16.67 11.62 41.86
N LEU A 694 16.38 12.33 40.76
CA LEU A 694 15.00 12.66 40.34
C LEU A 694 14.17 11.43 39.99
N ALA A 695 14.77 10.27 39.71
CA ALA A 695 14.03 9.02 39.51
C ALA A 695 13.15 8.65 40.71
N GLY A 696 13.50 9.12 41.91
CA GLY A 696 12.68 8.97 43.12
C GLY A 696 11.46 9.88 43.20
N LEU A 697 11.37 10.92 42.37
CA LEU A 697 10.32 11.94 42.47
C LEU A 697 8.94 11.37 42.18
N ASP A 698 8.81 10.53 41.16
CA ASP A 698 7.49 9.96 40.80
C ASP A 698 6.94 9.10 41.94
N ARG A 699 7.80 8.32 42.61
CA ARG A 699 7.44 7.56 43.81
C ARG A 699 7.03 8.48 44.97
N LEU A 700 7.78 9.54 45.22
CA LEU A 700 7.44 10.53 46.25
C LEU A 700 6.10 11.22 45.98
N LEU A 701 5.84 11.63 44.73
CA LEU A 701 4.57 12.23 44.34
C LEU A 701 3.42 11.23 44.49
N GLN A 702 3.67 9.95 44.17
CA GLN A 702 2.69 8.90 44.33
C GLN A 702 2.32 8.68 45.80
N ASP A 703 3.31 8.56 46.67
CA ASP A 703 3.13 8.28 48.10
C ASP A 703 2.57 9.48 48.86
N LEU A 704 3.04 10.69 48.55
CA LEU A 704 2.70 11.91 49.32
C LEU A 704 1.46 12.64 48.79
N ILE A 705 1.15 12.52 47.50
CA ILE A 705 0.06 13.29 46.88
C ILE A 705 -1.01 12.37 46.31
N ILE A 706 -0.64 11.46 45.39
CA ILE A 706 -1.64 10.67 44.64
C ILE A 706 -2.43 9.74 45.56
N LEU A 707 -1.75 8.97 46.42
CA LEU A 707 -2.38 8.04 47.33
C LEU A 707 -3.31 8.75 48.34
N PRO A 708 -2.88 9.81 49.05
CA PRO A 708 -3.78 10.57 49.92
C PRO A 708 -4.96 11.19 49.18
N PHE A 709 -4.73 11.75 47.98
CA PHE A 709 -5.80 12.34 47.15
C PHE A 709 -6.84 11.29 46.73
N SER A 710 -6.42 10.07 46.38
CA SER A 710 -7.34 8.97 46.02
C SER A 710 -8.26 8.54 47.17
N ARG A 711 -7.87 8.80 48.42
CA ARG A 711 -8.61 8.42 49.64
C ARG A 711 -9.59 9.49 50.10
N LEU A 712 -9.66 10.65 49.41
CA LEU A 712 -10.59 11.70 49.77
C LEU A 712 -12.05 11.20 49.68
N PRO A 713 -12.87 11.40 50.72
CA PRO A 713 -14.22 10.89 50.76
C PRO A 713 -15.10 11.56 49.69
N ARG A 714 -15.65 10.77 48.75
CA ARG A 714 -16.53 11.26 47.66
C ARG A 714 -17.73 12.06 48.16
N GLN A 715 -18.18 11.85 49.40
CA GLN A 715 -19.31 12.57 50.01
C GLN A 715 -18.98 14.03 50.40
N GLN A 716 -17.70 14.36 50.63
CA GLN A 716 -17.26 15.74 50.91
C GLN A 716 -16.93 16.52 49.62
N ILE A 717 -16.85 15.84 48.48
CA ILE A 717 -16.74 16.44 47.14
C ILE A 717 -18.17 16.66 46.61
N THR A 718 -18.97 17.44 47.35
CA THR A 718 -20.36 17.75 47.00
C THR A 718 -20.44 19.17 46.43
N GLY A 719 -20.28 19.27 45.11
CA GLY A 719 -20.46 20.51 44.36
C GLY A 719 -19.54 20.54 43.15
N SER A 720 -20.07 20.97 42.01
CA SER A 720 -19.27 21.31 40.85
C SER A 720 -18.26 22.41 41.24
N LYS A 721 -16.98 22.01 41.39
CA LYS A 721 -15.79 22.81 41.80
C LYS A 721 -15.47 22.89 43.30
N SER A 722 -15.39 21.77 44.03
CA SER A 722 -14.64 21.73 45.29
C SER A 722 -13.17 22.15 45.06
N HIS A 723 -12.64 23.05 45.88
CA HIS A 723 -11.27 23.55 45.77
C HIS A 723 -10.36 22.81 46.76
N ILE A 724 -9.30 22.21 46.28
CA ILE A 724 -8.36 21.42 47.08
C ILE A 724 -7.04 22.19 47.19
N VAL A 725 -6.50 22.29 48.39
CA VAL A 725 -5.20 22.92 48.68
C VAL A 725 -4.23 21.85 49.13
N ILE A 726 -3.13 21.68 48.39
CA ILE A 726 -2.03 20.79 48.74
C ILE A 726 -0.91 21.67 49.31
N LYS A 727 -0.46 21.37 50.53
CA LYS A 727 0.58 22.14 51.24
C LYS A 727 1.51 21.22 52.02
N PRO A 728 2.76 21.66 52.28
CA PRO A 728 3.69 20.87 53.09
C PRO A 728 3.20 20.74 54.54
N ASP A 729 3.50 19.61 55.19
CA ASP A 729 3.20 19.34 56.60
C ASP A 729 4.36 18.54 57.24
N LEU A 730 4.37 18.41 58.56
CA LEU A 730 5.41 17.70 59.34
C LEU A 730 5.62 16.23 58.91
N SER A 731 4.58 15.59 58.35
CA SER A 731 4.62 14.22 57.81
C SER A 731 4.97 14.15 56.31
N GLY A 732 4.97 15.28 55.60
CA GLY A 732 5.31 15.38 54.18
C GLY A 732 4.42 16.34 53.41
N VAL A 733 3.13 15.99 53.26
CA VAL A 733 2.15 16.79 52.51
C VAL A 733 0.78 16.63 53.16
N ARG A 734 0.05 17.73 53.32
CA ARG A 734 -1.36 17.76 53.75
C ARG A 734 -2.24 18.23 52.60
N ILE A 735 -3.38 17.56 52.43
CA ILE A 735 -4.40 17.88 51.43
C ILE A 735 -5.65 18.37 52.17
N GLU A 736 -6.09 19.59 51.90
CA GLU A 736 -7.26 20.20 52.53
C GLU A 736 -8.32 20.55 51.48
N ILE A 737 -9.60 20.37 51.82
CA ILE A 737 -10.73 20.82 50.99
C ILE A 737 -11.13 22.22 51.47
N ALA A 738 -10.90 23.24 50.65
CA ALA A 738 -11.35 24.59 50.91
C ALA A 738 -12.87 24.67 50.69
N GLY A 739 -13.62 24.62 51.79
CA GLY A 739 -15.08 24.73 51.80
C GLY A 739 -15.80 23.56 52.48
N GLY A 740 -15.49 23.30 53.74
CA GLY A 740 -16.26 22.43 54.64
C GLY A 740 -15.83 22.68 56.07
N CYS A 741 -16.77 23.07 56.93
CA CYS A 741 -16.53 23.48 58.32
C CYS A 741 -15.53 22.60 59.08
N GLU A 742 -14.70 23.25 59.89
CA GLU A 742 -14.13 22.65 61.09
C GLU A 742 -15.26 21.97 61.87
N VAL A 743 -15.31 20.63 61.84
CA VAL A 743 -15.98 19.89 62.90
C VAL A 743 -14.90 19.61 63.92
N ASN A 744 -14.94 20.38 65.01
CA ASN A 744 -14.27 20.05 66.25
C ASN A 744 -14.47 18.55 66.55
N ASP A 745 -13.38 17.78 66.56
CA ASP A 745 -13.34 16.48 67.23
C ASP A 745 -13.39 16.73 68.75
N GLY A 746 -14.60 17.01 69.23
CA GLY A 746 -15.01 16.82 70.61
C GLY A 746 -15.78 15.51 70.73
N VAL A 747 -15.50 14.77 71.82
CA VAL A 747 -16.11 13.52 72.31
C VAL A 747 -15.33 12.25 71.89
N GLN A 748 -14.34 11.80 72.69
CA GLN A 748 -14.48 10.85 73.82
C GLN A 748 -15.15 9.51 73.48
N ARG A 749 -14.37 8.48 73.14
CA ARG A 749 -13.95 7.36 74.01
C ARG A 749 -13.22 6.28 73.23
#